data_AF-A0A444XGX6-F1
#
_entry.id   AF-A0A444XGX6-F1
#
_cell.length_a   1.000
_cell.length_b   1.000
_cell.length_c   1.000
_cell.angle_alpha   90.00
_cell.angle_beta   90.00
_cell.angle_gamma   90.00
#
_symmetry.space_group_name_H-M   'P 1'
#
loop_
_entity.id
_entity.type
_entity.pdbx_description
1 polymer ?
#
loop_
_entity_poly.entity_id
_entity_poly.type
_entity_poly.pdbx_seq_one_letter_code
_entity_poly.pdbx_strand_id
1 'polypeptide(L)'
;MTKGVLLPRATSPFSSSTITHWRTTKPSVPFMHNRCIIATQPPVPCFLHDFSKVLSRTTCSSSRRTNSNSLSHPSRVSLAKAVSINTNISNYCTHSAEEFCSSKRRSRGPVMAAKKAAEGVAQEDGKYKHTVDLPKTTFGMRANSSQREPELQKIWDENQVLKNIADKNTGGNFILHDGPPYANGDLHIGHALNKILKDIINRYKLLQNYKVHFVPGWDCHGLPIELKVLQSLDQEARNNLTPLKLRAKATKFAKETVKNQMSSFKRYGVWADWSNPYLTLDPEYEAAQIEVFGEMVLKGYIYRGRKPVHWSPSSQTALAEAELEYPEGHVSRSIYAVFRVVSAPLVPNDLLHEFPNLCIAVWTTTPWTIPANAAVAINPKLEYAVVEVESLDECASSSGENRKKKFGNILKDEKIPCLIVASELVSRLEAKWGVKLVIKRRVLGSDLENYRYIHPVDNRECPVVVGGDYITTETGTGLVHTAPGHGQEDYVTGQKYGLPILSPVDEHGIFTEEAGQFSGLDVLGEGNTAVVKYLDENLSLILEESYEHKYPYDWRTKKPTIFRATEQWFASVEGFRDAAMGAIGHVKWVPAQGENRISAMTSNRSDWCISRQRTWGVPIPVFYHLQSREPLMNKETINHVKSIIAQKGSDAWWYMTVEDLLPTKYRDRAAEYEKGTDTMDVWFDSGSSWASVLRKRDCLSFPADLYLEGTDQHRGWFQSSLLTSVATTGKAPYSSVITHGFVLDEKGLKMSKSLGNVVDPRSVIEGGKNQKESPAYGADVLRLWVSSVDYTGDVMIGSQILRQMSEIYRKLRGSLRYLLANLHDWKADYTVSYHQLPRIDKHALYQLENVVKTIQGNYENYQFFKIFQILQRFVIVDLSNFYFDVAKDRLYVGGSTSYTRRSCQTVLAAHLLSIVRLIAPILPHLSEDVWQNLPFQYTTEYGSVAKYVFEAKWPALNEKWLDIPVEEIEFWGKILELRTEVNRVLEVARTGKLIGASLDAKVYIYSSDASLASQLSELCEATTDADTLHRLFITSQAEIIPSLDDENVKNIPYSGECLIQGTKVWIGVSRATGSKCERCWNYSEQVGSVSDHPTLCGRCYSVIAVPMPPEVAAVS
;
A
#
# COMPACT_ATOMS: atom_id res chain seq x y z
N MET A 1 28.02 -22.96 -57.71
CA MET A 1 28.13 -22.52 -59.12
C MET A 1 27.32 -23.48 -59.98
N THR A 2 26.47 -22.97 -60.88
CA THR A 2 26.04 -23.53 -62.19
C THR A 2 25.59 -25.02 -62.29
N LYS A 3 24.70 -25.41 -63.20
CA LYS A 3 24.31 -24.87 -64.52
C LYS A 3 22.86 -25.27 -64.86
N GLY A 4 22.36 -24.86 -66.02
CA GLY A 4 21.14 -25.41 -66.62
C GLY A 4 21.30 -25.64 -68.13
N VAL A 5 20.18 -25.93 -68.79
CA VAL A 5 19.98 -26.11 -70.26
C VAL A 5 20.25 -27.51 -70.84
N LEU A 6 19.29 -27.95 -71.68
CA LEU A 6 19.24 -29.09 -72.61
C LEU A 6 19.16 -30.55 -72.09
N LEU A 7 18.02 -31.17 -72.42
CA LEU A 7 17.76 -32.62 -72.52
C LEU A 7 16.54 -32.85 -73.44
N PRO A 8 16.48 -33.96 -74.18
CA PRO A 8 15.20 -34.54 -74.60
C PRO A 8 15.07 -36.02 -74.19
N ARG A 9 13.81 -36.50 -74.05
CA ARG A 9 13.38 -37.84 -73.58
C ARG A 9 13.58 -38.07 -72.05
N ALA A 10 12.71 -38.82 -71.35
CA ALA A 10 11.37 -39.31 -71.68
C ALA A 10 10.62 -39.81 -70.40
N THR A 11 9.33 -40.10 -70.56
CA THR A 11 8.49 -41.05 -69.77
C THR A 11 8.25 -40.82 -68.26
N SER A 12 6.97 -40.86 -67.89
CA SER A 12 6.45 -41.21 -66.55
C SER A 12 6.58 -42.73 -66.29
N PRO A 13 6.29 -43.27 -65.07
CA PRO A 13 4.89 -43.52 -64.68
C PRO A 13 4.55 -43.52 -63.15
N PHE A 14 3.29 -43.16 -62.83
CA PHE A 14 2.38 -43.81 -61.85
C PHE A 14 2.74 -43.89 -60.33
N SER A 15 1.79 -43.98 -59.38
CA SER A 15 0.33 -43.68 -59.34
C SER A 15 -0.27 -43.83 -57.91
N SER A 16 -1.57 -43.44 -57.76
CA SER A 16 -2.63 -44.07 -56.90
C SER A 16 -2.46 -44.16 -55.37
N SER A 17 -3.49 -44.00 -54.52
CA SER A 17 -4.90 -43.53 -54.60
C SER A 17 -5.36 -43.19 -53.14
N THR A 18 -6.61 -43.08 -52.64
CA THR A 18 -8.03 -43.34 -53.01
C THR A 18 -8.86 -42.46 -52.02
N ILE A 19 -9.90 -41.66 -52.36
CA ILE A 19 -11.27 -41.99 -52.82
C ILE A 19 -12.02 -42.91 -51.80
N THR A 20 -13.16 -42.56 -51.18
CA THR A 20 -14.04 -41.34 -51.25
C THR A 20 -14.94 -41.17 -49.99
N HIS A 21 -15.70 -40.05 -49.94
CA HIS A 21 -16.93 -39.76 -49.16
C HIS A 21 -17.87 -40.98 -48.89
N TRP A 22 -18.73 -41.00 -47.86
CA TRP A 22 -19.98 -40.19 -47.77
C TRP A 22 -20.54 -39.97 -46.33
N ARG A 23 -21.68 -39.26 -46.27
CA ARG A 23 -22.33 -38.59 -45.12
C ARG A 23 -22.98 -39.50 -44.03
N THR A 24 -23.39 -38.81 -42.95
CA THR A 24 -24.69 -38.88 -42.21
C THR A 24 -24.78 -39.56 -40.82
N THR A 25 -25.77 -39.05 -40.05
CA THR A 25 -26.47 -39.62 -38.88
C THR A 25 -25.77 -39.84 -37.52
N LYS A 26 -26.19 -39.03 -36.52
CA LYS A 26 -26.46 -39.41 -35.11
C LYS A 26 -27.74 -40.30 -35.04
N PRO A 27 -28.17 -40.92 -33.90
CA PRO A 27 -27.65 -40.87 -32.52
C PRO A 27 -27.55 -42.23 -31.74
N SER A 28 -27.11 -42.15 -30.47
CA SER A 28 -27.60 -42.86 -29.25
C SER A 28 -27.48 -44.39 -29.01
N VAL A 29 -26.75 -44.75 -27.92
CA VAL A 29 -27.15 -45.69 -26.80
C VAL A 29 -27.20 -47.22 -27.14
N PRO A 30 -27.12 -48.24 -26.23
CA PRO A 30 -26.80 -48.33 -24.76
C PRO A 30 -25.69 -49.35 -24.32
N PHE A 31 -25.33 -49.30 -23.01
CA PHE A 31 -24.99 -50.36 -22.02
C PHE A 31 -24.06 -51.59 -22.26
N MET A 32 -23.06 -51.69 -21.36
CA MET A 32 -22.65 -52.83 -20.49
C MET A 32 -22.68 -54.30 -20.97
N HIS A 33 -21.56 -55.01 -20.75
CA HIS A 33 -21.45 -56.15 -19.79
C HIS A 33 -19.96 -56.49 -19.48
N ASN A 34 -19.55 -57.32 -18.51
CA ASN A 34 -19.82 -57.41 -17.04
C ASN A 34 -18.96 -58.57 -16.46
N ARG A 35 -18.33 -58.43 -15.27
CA ARG A 35 -17.61 -59.43 -14.39
C ARG A 35 -16.54 -58.67 -13.57
N CYS A 36 -16.63 -58.45 -12.24
CA CYS A 36 -17.39 -59.08 -11.15
C CYS A 36 -16.87 -60.49 -10.76
N ILE A 37 -16.89 -60.93 -9.48
CA ILE A 37 -17.62 -60.45 -8.28
C ILE A 37 -16.70 -60.52 -7.01
N ILE A 38 -17.25 -60.19 -5.81
CA ILE A 38 -16.74 -60.40 -4.41
C ILE A 38 -15.87 -59.25 -3.84
N ALA A 39 -15.89 -58.89 -2.54
CA ALA A 39 -16.93 -58.53 -1.53
C ALA A 39 -16.22 -58.32 -0.15
N THR A 40 -16.74 -57.70 0.93
CA THR A 40 -18.00 -56.95 1.23
C THR A 40 -17.63 -55.49 1.72
N GLN A 41 -18.47 -54.52 2.14
CA GLN A 41 -19.90 -54.38 2.54
C GLN A 41 -20.28 -54.85 3.98
N PRO A 42 -21.35 -54.33 4.64
CA PRO A 42 -22.28 -53.24 4.26
C PRO A 42 -22.44 -52.14 5.40
N PRO A 43 -23.58 -51.45 5.71
CA PRO A 43 -23.58 -49.97 5.91
C PRO A 43 -24.36 -49.39 7.13
N VAL A 44 -24.44 -48.05 7.27
CA VAL A 44 -25.42 -47.33 8.14
C VAL A 44 -25.86 -45.98 7.52
N PRO A 45 -27.16 -45.58 7.56
CA PRO A 45 -27.69 -44.32 6.99
C PRO A 45 -28.15 -43.26 8.03
N CYS A 46 -28.79 -42.18 7.57
CA CYS A 46 -29.29 -41.02 8.34
C CYS A 46 -30.57 -41.26 9.17
N PHE A 47 -30.89 -40.41 10.17
CA PHE A 47 -32.16 -39.62 10.26
C PHE A 47 -32.29 -38.69 11.52
N LEU A 48 -32.71 -37.43 11.27
CA LEU A 48 -33.60 -36.47 12.01
C LEU A 48 -33.73 -36.29 13.56
N HIS A 49 -34.08 -35.03 13.93
CA HIS A 49 -34.82 -34.52 15.14
C HIS A 49 -34.15 -34.60 16.55
N ASP A 50 -34.40 -33.70 17.54
CA ASP A 50 -34.85 -32.28 17.58
C ASP A 50 -34.74 -31.67 19.03
N PHE A 51 -35.10 -30.38 19.19
CA PHE A 51 -35.56 -29.66 20.41
C PHE A 51 -34.63 -29.32 21.61
N SER A 52 -34.14 -28.06 21.59
CA SER A 52 -34.26 -27.02 22.66
C SER A 52 -33.76 -27.22 24.11
N LYS A 53 -32.87 -26.30 24.54
CA LYS A 53 -33.04 -25.32 25.66
C LYS A 53 -31.74 -24.49 25.81
N VAL A 54 -31.70 -23.22 25.41
CA VAL A 54 -32.11 -22.04 26.21
C VAL A 54 -31.39 -21.93 27.56
N LEU A 55 -30.42 -21.03 27.64
CA LEU A 55 -30.25 -20.15 28.81
C LEU A 55 -29.43 -18.89 28.45
N SER A 56 -30.02 -17.72 28.66
CA SER A 56 -29.43 -16.41 28.39
C SER A 56 -28.91 -15.73 29.67
N ARG A 57 -27.72 -15.12 29.59
CA ARG A 57 -27.25 -13.98 30.41
C ARG A 57 -26.45 -13.08 29.46
N THR A 58 -26.76 -11.82 29.14
CA THR A 58 -27.28 -10.68 29.92
C THR A 58 -26.54 -10.38 31.21
N THR A 59 -25.61 -9.41 31.11
CA THR A 59 -25.32 -8.40 32.15
C THR A 59 -24.79 -7.12 31.51
N CYS A 60 -25.63 -6.11 31.38
CA CYS A 60 -25.16 -4.74 31.53
C CYS A 60 -24.76 -4.52 32.99
N SER A 61 -23.78 -3.66 33.26
CA SER A 61 -24.00 -2.37 33.97
C SER A 61 -22.81 -1.92 34.82
N SER A 62 -22.32 -0.70 34.56
CA SER A 62 -21.75 0.21 35.57
C SER A 62 -20.42 -0.20 36.25
N SER A 63 -19.61 0.68 36.85
CA SER A 63 -19.74 2.10 37.15
C SER A 63 -18.41 2.87 37.02
N ARG A 64 -18.51 4.12 36.56
CA ARG A 64 -17.76 5.34 36.96
C ARG A 64 -16.28 5.26 37.36
N ARG A 65 -15.49 6.00 36.57
CA ARG A 65 -14.26 6.75 36.92
C ARG A 65 -14.13 7.17 38.39
N THR A 66 -12.90 7.16 38.90
CA THR A 66 -12.33 8.26 39.70
C THR A 66 -10.94 8.62 39.17
N ASN A 67 -10.56 9.90 39.23
CA ASN A 67 -9.21 10.37 38.95
C ASN A 67 -8.44 10.53 40.26
N SER A 68 -7.15 10.21 40.30
CA SER A 68 -6.16 10.97 41.07
C SER A 68 -4.73 10.67 40.60
N ASN A 69 -3.84 11.64 40.78
CA ASN A 69 -2.43 11.53 40.43
C ASN A 69 -1.63 10.76 41.49
N SER A 70 -0.53 10.13 41.05
CA SER A 70 0.85 10.39 41.54
C SER A 70 1.68 9.19 42.01
N LEU A 71 2.94 9.19 41.54
CA LEU A 71 4.19 8.77 42.18
C LEU A 71 4.48 7.28 42.52
N SER A 72 5.79 7.00 42.53
CA SER A 72 6.49 5.85 43.14
C SER A 72 6.29 4.42 42.58
N HIS A 73 7.30 3.99 41.81
CA HIS A 73 7.95 2.67 41.90
C HIS A 73 8.34 2.27 43.36
N PRO A 74 8.77 1.01 43.66
CA PRO A 74 8.97 -0.17 42.80
C PRO A 74 8.38 -1.49 43.37
N SER A 75 8.83 -2.63 42.80
CA SER A 75 8.88 -4.00 43.38
C SER A 75 7.62 -4.87 43.31
N ARG A 76 7.69 -6.22 43.26
CA ARG A 76 8.65 -7.19 42.65
C ARG A 76 8.00 -8.59 42.77
N VAL A 77 8.54 -9.60 42.07
CA VAL A 77 8.25 -11.05 42.19
C VAL A 77 6.96 -11.51 41.50
N SER A 78 7.03 -12.76 41.00
CA SER A 78 6.07 -13.44 40.15
C SER A 78 5.52 -14.70 40.82
N LEU A 79 4.36 -15.19 40.35
CA LEU A 79 4.23 -16.58 39.85
C LEU A 79 2.85 -16.81 39.21
N ALA A 80 2.82 -17.43 38.03
CA ALA A 80 1.64 -18.10 37.50
C ALA A 80 2.10 -19.30 36.64
N LYS A 81 1.59 -20.51 36.94
CA LYS A 81 1.86 -21.71 36.14
C LYS A 81 0.86 -21.79 35.00
N ALA A 82 1.31 -22.18 33.81
CA ALA A 82 0.46 -22.62 32.71
C ALA A 82 0.62 -24.14 32.51
N VAL A 83 -0.46 -24.82 32.10
CA VAL A 83 -0.50 -26.27 31.87
C VAL A 83 -0.43 -26.55 30.37
N SER A 84 0.45 -27.48 29.97
CA SER A 84 0.65 -27.85 28.56
C SER A 84 -0.32 -28.94 28.10
N ILE A 85 -0.85 -28.79 26.88
CA ILE A 85 -1.47 -29.87 26.10
C ILE A 85 -0.89 -29.81 24.67
N ASN A 86 -0.34 -30.92 24.19
CA ASN A 86 0.36 -30.99 22.90
C ASN A 86 -0.58 -31.33 21.73
N THR A 87 -0.35 -30.71 20.58
CA THR A 87 -0.59 -31.29 19.25
C THR A 87 0.53 -30.86 18.30
N ASN A 88 0.92 -31.72 17.35
CA ASN A 88 2.16 -31.58 16.59
C ASN A 88 1.99 -30.77 15.29
N ILE A 89 2.79 -29.71 15.10
CA ILE A 89 3.10 -29.09 13.80
C ILE A 89 4.63 -28.84 13.73
N SER A 90 5.20 -28.94 12.54
CA SER A 90 6.65 -28.91 12.27
C SER A 90 7.37 -27.63 12.71
N ASN A 91 8.58 -27.80 13.25
CA ASN A 91 9.39 -26.74 13.89
C ASN A 91 9.74 -25.54 12.99
N TYR A 92 9.23 -24.37 13.34
CA TYR A 92 9.84 -23.07 13.04
C TYR A 92 10.15 -22.35 14.36
N CYS A 93 11.43 -22.28 14.76
CA CYS A 93 11.83 -21.66 16.02
C CYS A 93 11.75 -20.12 15.97
N THR A 94 10.67 -19.57 16.52
CA THR A 94 10.59 -18.15 16.89
C THR A 94 11.33 -17.90 18.20
N HIS A 95 12.57 -17.43 18.14
CA HIS A 95 13.27 -16.95 19.34
C HIS A 95 12.67 -15.62 19.83
N SER A 96 12.32 -15.57 21.11
CA SER A 96 11.93 -14.34 21.81
C SER A 96 13.10 -13.37 21.94
N ALA A 97 12.81 -12.07 21.98
CA ALA A 97 13.82 -11.02 22.08
C ALA A 97 14.34 -10.87 23.52
N GLU A 98 15.45 -11.56 23.83
CA GLU A 98 16.31 -11.23 24.97
C GLU A 98 17.54 -10.41 24.52
N GLU A 99 18.23 -9.77 25.47
CA GLU A 99 19.12 -8.64 25.20
C GLU A 99 20.40 -9.03 24.45
N PHE A 100 20.53 -8.57 23.19
CA PHE A 100 21.76 -8.66 22.41
C PHE A 100 22.88 -7.77 22.97
N CYS A 101 23.64 -8.32 23.94
CA CYS A 101 24.85 -7.68 24.47
C CYS A 101 25.89 -7.50 23.35
N SER A 102 26.07 -6.25 22.87
CA SER A 102 26.88 -5.99 21.67
C SER A 102 28.39 -6.12 21.92
N SER A 103 28.96 -7.30 21.69
CA SER A 103 30.40 -7.57 21.78
C SER A 103 31.18 -6.87 20.65
N LYS A 104 31.62 -5.63 20.91
CA LYS A 104 32.33 -4.77 19.92
C LYS A 104 33.79 -5.18 19.64
N ARG A 105 34.09 -6.48 19.53
CA ARG A 105 35.38 -7.03 19.08
C ARG A 105 35.18 -8.22 18.14
N ARG A 106 35.00 -7.92 16.84
CA ARG A 106 35.17 -8.94 15.78
C ARG A 106 36.61 -9.45 15.75
N SER A 107 36.78 -10.72 15.43
CA SER A 107 38.05 -11.28 14.94
C SER A 107 38.61 -10.39 13.82
N ARG A 108 39.89 -9.99 13.96
CA ARG A 108 40.58 -9.19 12.94
C ARG A 108 41.36 -10.13 12.04
N GLY A 109 40.81 -10.42 10.86
CA GLY A 109 41.59 -11.03 9.77
C GLY A 109 42.87 -10.21 9.49
N PRO A 110 43.97 -10.88 9.10
CA PRO A 110 45.34 -10.49 9.42
C PRO A 110 45.64 -8.98 9.29
N VAL A 111 45.52 -8.43 8.08
CA VAL A 111 45.91 -7.05 7.75
C VAL A 111 45.27 -5.97 8.66
N MET A 112 44.11 -6.21 9.25
CA MET A 112 43.42 -5.25 10.13
C MET A 112 43.90 -5.25 11.58
N ALA A 113 44.76 -6.19 12.00
CA ALA A 113 45.35 -6.17 13.34
C ALA A 113 46.31 -4.97 13.54
N ALA A 114 47.09 -4.64 12.51
CA ALA A 114 48.25 -3.74 12.56
C ALA A 114 47.97 -2.27 12.95
N LYS A 115 46.71 -1.84 13.11
CA LYS A 115 46.36 -0.41 13.32
C LYS A 115 45.86 -0.06 14.74
N LYS A 116 46.22 -0.82 15.79
CA LYS A 116 45.99 -0.37 17.18
C LYS A 116 46.92 -0.94 18.26
N ALA A 117 48.23 -0.95 18.03
CA ALA A 117 49.25 -1.09 19.06
C ALA A 117 50.52 -0.33 18.62
N ALA A 118 50.61 0.96 18.96
CA ALA A 118 51.72 1.84 18.58
C ALA A 118 51.77 3.10 19.47
N GLU A 119 52.14 2.92 20.73
CA GLU A 119 52.74 3.98 21.55
C GLU A 119 54.13 3.47 21.94
N GLY A 120 55.18 4.09 21.40
CA GLY A 120 56.58 3.64 21.55
C GLY A 120 57.10 2.82 20.35
N VAL A 121 58.22 3.31 19.78
CA VAL A 121 59.03 2.71 18.70
C VAL A 121 58.33 2.60 17.32
N ALA A 122 59.01 3.08 16.28
CA ALA A 122 58.59 2.90 14.89
C ALA A 122 58.93 1.46 14.43
N GLN A 123 57.91 0.66 14.16
CA GLN A 123 58.07 -0.70 13.64
C GLN A 123 58.27 -0.67 12.12
N GLU A 124 59.30 -1.37 11.62
CA GLU A 124 59.54 -1.50 10.18
C GLU A 124 58.36 -2.15 9.45
N ASP A 125 58.11 -1.73 8.22
CA ASP A 125 56.95 -2.18 7.46
C ASP A 125 57.16 -3.62 6.95
N GLY A 126 56.32 -4.56 7.39
CA GLY A 126 56.65 -5.99 7.43
C GLY A 126 57.10 -6.61 6.09
N LYS A 127 58.24 -7.29 6.10
CA LYS A 127 59.01 -7.79 4.95
C LYS A 127 58.20 -8.37 3.77
N TYR A 128 57.14 -9.13 4.03
CA TYR A 128 56.34 -9.81 3.00
C TYR A 128 55.03 -9.09 2.62
N LYS A 129 54.73 -7.92 3.18
CA LYS A 129 53.47 -7.18 3.00
C LYS A 129 53.10 -6.91 1.53
N HIS A 130 54.09 -6.70 0.67
CA HIS A 130 53.91 -6.45 -0.77
C HIS A 130 53.65 -7.73 -1.58
N THR A 131 53.84 -8.92 -1.00
CA THR A 131 53.68 -10.23 -1.68
C THR A 131 52.27 -10.82 -1.54
N VAL A 132 51.30 -10.00 -1.13
CA VAL A 132 49.95 -10.43 -0.72
C VAL A 132 48.93 -9.77 -1.65
N ASP A 133 48.04 -10.58 -2.24
CA ASP A 133 47.05 -10.16 -3.24
C ASP A 133 45.89 -9.38 -2.60
N LEU A 134 46.15 -8.16 -2.15
CA LEU A 134 45.17 -7.29 -1.50
C LEU A 134 44.07 -6.81 -2.48
N PRO A 135 42.82 -6.62 -2.04
CA PRO A 135 41.72 -6.21 -2.92
C PRO A 135 41.86 -4.78 -3.48
N LYS A 136 41.73 -4.62 -4.81
CA LYS A 136 41.88 -3.34 -5.53
C LYS A 136 40.58 -2.98 -6.25
N THR A 137 40.05 -1.78 -6.06
CA THR A 137 38.91 -1.26 -6.86
C THR A 137 38.79 0.26 -6.73
N THR A 138 38.38 0.90 -7.82
CA THR A 138 37.91 2.29 -7.90
C THR A 138 36.61 2.54 -7.13
N PHE A 139 35.79 1.50 -6.93
CA PHE A 139 34.47 1.63 -6.33
C PHE A 139 34.53 2.15 -4.89
N GLY A 140 33.92 3.31 -4.66
CA GLY A 140 33.97 4.02 -3.38
C GLY A 140 33.22 3.32 -2.24
N MET A 141 33.81 3.28 -1.05
CA MET A 141 33.16 2.74 0.17
C MET A 141 32.02 3.64 0.67
N ARG A 142 32.10 4.95 0.42
CA ARG A 142 30.95 5.87 0.52
C ARG A 142 30.30 5.95 -0.87
N ALA A 143 28.96 6.06 -0.91
CA ALA A 143 28.21 6.13 -2.16
C ALA A 143 28.16 7.55 -2.76
N ASN A 144 28.38 8.59 -1.96
CA ASN A 144 28.28 10.00 -2.36
C ASN A 144 26.97 10.31 -3.14
N SER A 145 25.86 9.74 -2.66
CA SER A 145 24.58 9.63 -3.39
C SER A 145 24.03 10.96 -3.91
N SER A 146 24.28 12.07 -3.22
CA SER A 146 23.90 13.43 -3.63
C SER A 146 24.49 13.85 -4.98
N GLN A 147 25.63 13.30 -5.38
CA GLN A 147 26.28 13.52 -6.67
C GLN A 147 26.09 12.31 -7.60
N ARG A 148 26.33 11.10 -7.07
CA ARG A 148 26.41 9.88 -7.87
C ARG A 148 25.05 9.38 -8.39
N GLU A 149 23.95 9.58 -7.67
CA GLU A 149 22.63 9.20 -8.17
C GLU A 149 22.19 10.11 -9.35
N PRO A 150 22.31 11.45 -9.28
CA PRO A 150 22.10 12.32 -10.45
C PRO A 150 22.97 11.99 -11.67
N GLU A 151 24.25 11.64 -11.48
CA GLU A 151 25.12 11.19 -12.59
C GLU A 151 24.54 9.98 -13.31
N LEU A 152 24.14 8.94 -12.57
CA LEU A 152 23.59 7.71 -13.12
C LEU A 152 22.20 7.93 -13.75
N GLN A 153 21.35 8.75 -13.13
CA GLN A 153 20.07 9.19 -13.70
C GLN A 153 20.27 9.90 -15.04
N LYS A 154 21.23 10.82 -15.12
CA LYS A 154 21.60 11.50 -16.37
C LYS A 154 22.10 10.53 -17.43
N ILE A 155 22.99 9.59 -17.07
CA ILE A 155 23.51 8.58 -18.00
C ILE A 155 22.37 7.69 -18.57
N TRP A 156 21.40 7.30 -17.75
CA TRP A 156 20.23 6.54 -18.22
C TRP A 156 19.34 7.33 -19.18
N ASP A 157 19.06 8.61 -18.88
CA ASP A 157 18.24 9.50 -19.72
C ASP A 157 18.96 9.78 -21.07
N GLU A 158 20.25 10.14 -21.05
CA GLU A 158 21.05 10.44 -22.26
C GLU A 158 21.22 9.24 -23.19
N ASN A 159 21.32 8.02 -22.64
CA ASN A 159 21.45 6.78 -23.43
C ASN A 159 20.10 6.06 -23.64
N GLN A 160 18.98 6.71 -23.33
CA GLN A 160 17.60 6.18 -23.45
C GLN A 160 17.43 4.75 -22.90
N VAL A 161 18.08 4.44 -21.78
CA VAL A 161 18.32 3.05 -21.32
C VAL A 161 17.02 2.28 -21.11
N LEU A 162 16.03 2.88 -20.44
CA LEU A 162 14.68 2.30 -20.27
C LEU A 162 14.07 1.84 -21.60
N LYS A 163 14.03 2.75 -22.59
CA LYS A 163 13.44 2.49 -23.91
C LYS A 163 14.22 1.40 -24.64
N ASN A 164 15.55 1.52 -24.68
CA ASN A 164 16.42 0.56 -25.34
C ASN A 164 16.30 -0.86 -24.75
N ILE A 165 15.94 -1.01 -23.47
CA ILE A 165 15.66 -2.33 -22.86
C ILE A 165 14.25 -2.80 -23.21
N ALA A 166 13.23 -1.93 -23.09
CA ALA A 166 11.85 -2.28 -23.43
C ALA A 166 11.70 -2.70 -24.91
N ASP A 167 12.36 -1.99 -25.83
CA ASP A 167 12.34 -2.29 -27.27
C ASP A 167 13.09 -3.62 -27.58
N LYS A 168 14.16 -3.94 -26.83
CA LYS A 168 14.91 -5.21 -26.91
C LYS A 168 14.22 -6.40 -26.22
N ASN A 169 13.21 -6.16 -25.39
CA ASN A 169 12.53 -7.23 -24.65
C ASN A 169 11.57 -8.00 -25.57
N THR A 170 11.60 -9.32 -25.52
CA THR A 170 10.89 -10.21 -26.46
C THR A 170 9.71 -10.96 -25.85
N GLY A 171 9.47 -10.81 -24.55
CA GLY A 171 8.27 -11.31 -23.88
C GLY A 171 7.04 -10.45 -24.19
N GLY A 172 5.92 -10.78 -23.53
CA GLY A 172 4.70 -10.01 -23.62
C GLY A 172 4.83 -8.59 -23.04
N ASN A 173 3.81 -7.77 -23.28
CA ASN A 173 3.66 -6.51 -22.57
C ASN A 173 3.33 -6.78 -21.08
N PHE A 174 3.74 -5.88 -20.20
CA PHE A 174 3.25 -5.79 -18.83
C PHE A 174 2.90 -4.33 -18.53
N ILE A 175 1.66 -4.11 -18.07
CA ILE A 175 1.05 -2.79 -17.95
C ILE A 175 0.59 -2.57 -16.50
N LEU A 176 1.40 -1.80 -15.79
CA LEU A 176 0.99 -1.10 -14.58
C LEU A 176 0.41 0.25 -15.01
N HIS A 177 -0.90 0.43 -14.91
CA HIS A 177 -1.53 1.73 -15.17
C HIS A 177 -1.38 2.65 -13.97
N ASP A 178 -0.95 3.88 -14.20
CA ASP A 178 -0.66 4.85 -13.14
C ASP A 178 -1.92 5.60 -12.72
N GLY A 179 -2.32 5.50 -11.45
CA GLY A 179 -3.30 6.41 -10.87
C GLY A 179 -2.74 7.82 -10.82
N PRO A 180 -3.49 8.84 -11.31
CA PRO A 180 -2.93 10.17 -11.53
C PRO A 180 -2.86 10.98 -10.23
N PRO A 181 -1.65 11.27 -9.66
CA PRO A 181 -1.52 12.22 -8.56
C PRO A 181 -2.08 13.61 -8.90
N TYR A 182 -2.59 14.28 -7.87
CA TYR A 182 -3.21 15.60 -8.01
C TYR A 182 -2.16 16.71 -8.15
N ALA A 183 -2.29 17.55 -9.17
CA ALA A 183 -1.41 18.68 -9.45
C ALA A 183 -1.69 19.91 -8.54
N ASN A 184 -1.75 19.71 -7.21
CA ASN A 184 -2.15 20.74 -6.24
C ASN A 184 -1.10 21.16 -5.18
N GLY A 185 0.08 20.53 -5.15
CA GLY A 185 1.17 20.88 -4.23
C GLY A 185 2.37 19.94 -4.30
N ASP A 186 3.28 20.06 -3.33
CA ASP A 186 4.48 19.22 -3.21
C ASP A 186 4.16 17.77 -2.84
N LEU A 187 5.04 16.83 -3.25
CA LEU A 187 4.90 15.42 -2.93
C LEU A 187 5.26 15.12 -1.47
N HIS A 188 4.47 14.26 -0.83
CA HIS A 188 4.74 13.70 0.49
C HIS A 188 5.19 12.24 0.43
N ILE A 189 5.71 11.69 1.53
CA ILE A 189 6.28 10.33 1.59
C ILE A 189 5.36 9.19 1.14
N GLY A 190 4.03 9.32 1.30
CA GLY A 190 3.07 8.38 0.67
C GLY A 190 3.14 8.30 -0.86
N HIS A 191 3.45 9.40 -1.55
CA HIS A 191 3.69 9.40 -3.00
C HIS A 191 5.01 8.70 -3.37
N ALA A 192 6.02 8.80 -2.51
CA ALA A 192 7.28 8.08 -2.68
C ALA A 192 7.08 6.57 -2.49
N LEU A 193 6.37 6.14 -1.44
CA LEU A 193 5.95 4.74 -1.23
C LEU A 193 5.26 4.19 -2.48
N ASN A 194 4.19 4.86 -2.92
CA ASN A 194 3.41 4.49 -4.10
C ASN A 194 4.27 4.30 -5.36
N LYS A 195 5.01 5.33 -5.77
CA LYS A 195 5.78 5.29 -7.03
C LYS A 195 6.99 4.37 -6.97
N ILE A 196 7.62 4.21 -5.80
CA ILE A 196 8.73 3.25 -5.65
C ILE A 196 8.22 1.82 -5.74
N LEU A 197 7.05 1.49 -5.15
CA LEU A 197 6.44 0.16 -5.33
C LEU A 197 6.13 -0.13 -6.81
N LYS A 198 5.52 0.84 -7.53
CA LYS A 198 5.28 0.74 -8.98
C LYS A 198 6.57 0.51 -9.77
N ASP A 199 7.61 1.30 -9.49
CA ASP A 199 8.90 1.22 -10.17
C ASP A 199 9.68 -0.08 -9.87
N ILE A 200 9.60 -0.61 -8.64
CA ILE A 200 10.15 -1.93 -8.28
C ILE A 200 9.49 -3.03 -9.14
N ILE A 201 8.17 -3.02 -9.28
CA ILE A 201 7.44 -4.02 -10.09
C ILE A 201 7.82 -3.89 -11.58
N ASN A 202 7.80 -2.67 -12.11
CA ASN A 202 8.14 -2.39 -13.51
C ASN A 202 9.59 -2.80 -13.84
N ARG A 203 10.56 -2.45 -12.99
CA ARG A 203 11.96 -2.86 -13.14
C ARG A 203 12.15 -4.37 -13.04
N TYR A 204 11.42 -5.04 -12.16
CA TYR A 204 11.44 -6.50 -12.07
C TYR A 204 10.89 -7.15 -13.35
N LYS A 205 9.75 -6.68 -13.89
CA LYS A 205 9.19 -7.23 -15.13
C LYS A 205 10.04 -6.93 -16.37
N LEU A 206 10.75 -5.79 -16.42
CA LEU A 206 11.79 -5.53 -17.44
C LEU A 206 12.93 -6.57 -17.38
N LEU A 207 13.39 -6.96 -16.18
CA LEU A 207 14.39 -8.02 -16.02
C LEU A 207 13.84 -9.40 -16.43
N GLN A 208 12.56 -9.67 -16.17
CA GLN A 208 11.82 -10.86 -16.65
C GLN A 208 11.48 -10.82 -18.16
N ASN A 209 12.15 -9.97 -18.95
CA ASN A 209 12.02 -9.86 -20.40
C ASN A 209 10.64 -9.39 -20.92
N TYR A 210 9.77 -8.80 -20.07
CA TYR A 210 8.52 -8.17 -20.50
C TYR A 210 8.76 -6.77 -21.07
N LYS A 211 7.96 -6.35 -22.04
CA LYS A 211 7.91 -4.94 -22.46
C LYS A 211 7.10 -4.14 -21.46
N VAL A 212 7.69 -3.08 -20.88
CA VAL A 212 7.04 -2.27 -19.84
C VAL A 212 6.99 -0.82 -20.29
N HIS A 213 5.78 -0.31 -20.52
CA HIS A 213 5.52 1.07 -20.95
C HIS A 213 4.81 1.83 -19.83
N PHE A 214 5.54 2.20 -18.78
CA PHE A 214 4.97 2.93 -17.64
C PHE A 214 4.76 4.41 -17.99
N VAL A 215 3.53 4.78 -18.34
CA VAL A 215 3.13 6.17 -18.59
C VAL A 215 2.64 6.80 -17.28
N PRO A 216 3.28 7.89 -16.79
CA PRO A 216 2.83 8.62 -15.62
C PRO A 216 1.72 9.61 -16.00
N GLY A 217 0.79 9.90 -15.07
CA GLY A 217 -0.27 10.89 -15.32
C GLY A 217 -0.58 11.81 -14.15
N TRP A 218 -1.48 12.77 -14.40
CA TRP A 218 -1.86 13.79 -13.41
C TRP A 218 -3.34 14.20 -13.47
N ASP A 219 -3.93 14.35 -12.29
CA ASP A 219 -5.24 14.98 -12.10
C ASP A 219 -5.01 16.49 -11.96
N CYS A 220 -5.56 17.26 -12.89
CA CYS A 220 -5.27 18.66 -13.13
C CYS A 220 -6.51 19.54 -13.00
N HIS A 221 -7.70 18.99 -12.82
CA HIS A 221 -8.95 19.73 -12.75
C HIS A 221 -9.39 20.03 -11.31
N GLY A 222 -10.61 20.52 -11.12
CA GLY A 222 -11.33 20.50 -9.86
C GLY A 222 -10.92 21.51 -8.78
N LEU A 223 -11.63 21.36 -7.67
CA LEU A 223 -11.70 22.35 -6.60
C LEU A 223 -10.38 22.67 -5.86
N PRO A 224 -9.37 21.80 -5.67
CA PRO A 224 -8.19 22.21 -4.91
C PRO A 224 -7.29 23.13 -5.75
N ILE A 225 -7.29 22.99 -7.08
CA ILE A 225 -6.55 23.88 -7.97
C ILE A 225 -7.26 25.22 -8.09
N GLU A 226 -8.59 25.25 -8.21
CA GLU A 226 -9.35 26.52 -8.11
C GLU A 226 -9.09 27.22 -6.76
N LEU A 227 -9.16 26.51 -5.63
CA LEU A 227 -8.90 27.09 -4.31
C LEU A 227 -7.46 27.61 -4.17
N LYS A 228 -6.45 26.92 -4.71
CA LYS A 228 -5.06 27.40 -4.73
C LYS A 228 -4.91 28.67 -5.55
N VAL A 229 -5.51 28.73 -6.74
CA VAL A 229 -5.54 29.94 -7.56
C VAL A 229 -6.22 31.08 -6.81
N LEU A 230 -7.44 30.88 -6.29
CA LEU A 230 -8.19 31.90 -5.56
C LEU A 230 -7.45 32.40 -4.30
N GLN A 231 -6.78 31.51 -3.57
CA GLN A 231 -5.94 31.86 -2.41
C GLN A 231 -4.73 32.73 -2.81
N SER A 232 -4.19 32.57 -4.02
CA SER A 232 -3.08 33.39 -4.55
C SER A 232 -3.49 34.75 -5.12
N LEU A 233 -4.79 35.05 -5.21
CA LEU A 233 -5.31 36.32 -5.70
C LEU A 233 -5.75 37.24 -4.55
N ASP A 234 -5.46 38.53 -4.71
CA ASP A 234 -6.07 39.62 -3.95
C ASP A 234 -7.56 39.79 -4.28
N GLN A 235 -8.24 40.70 -3.57
CA GLN A 235 -9.68 40.87 -3.70
C GLN A 235 -10.11 41.53 -5.02
N GLU A 236 -9.29 42.41 -5.60
CA GLU A 236 -9.61 43.08 -6.87
C GLU A 236 -9.47 42.11 -8.06
N ALA A 237 -8.42 41.28 -8.05
CA ALA A 237 -8.20 40.21 -9.00
C ALA A 237 -9.21 39.05 -8.89
N ARG A 238 -9.88 38.88 -7.74
CA ARG A 238 -11.05 38.00 -7.56
C ARG A 238 -12.32 38.61 -8.13
N ASN A 239 -12.63 39.86 -7.81
CA ASN A 239 -13.84 40.54 -8.30
C ASN A 239 -13.87 40.63 -9.85
N ASN A 240 -12.70 40.73 -10.49
CA ASN A 240 -12.56 40.82 -11.96
C ASN A 240 -12.38 39.45 -12.67
N LEU A 241 -12.66 38.32 -12.00
CA LEU A 241 -12.35 36.97 -12.47
C LEU A 241 -13.50 36.35 -13.29
N THR A 242 -13.32 36.25 -14.61
CA THR A 242 -14.23 35.48 -15.48
C THR A 242 -13.84 33.99 -15.51
N PRO A 243 -14.74 33.06 -15.90
CA PRO A 243 -14.43 31.63 -16.01
C PRO A 243 -13.17 31.35 -16.83
N LEU A 244 -13.03 31.99 -18.01
CA LEU A 244 -11.83 31.86 -18.85
C LEU A 244 -10.55 32.35 -18.15
N LYS A 245 -10.59 33.44 -17.37
CA LYS A 245 -9.44 33.93 -16.58
C LYS A 245 -9.08 32.95 -15.46
N LEU A 246 -10.06 32.32 -14.81
CA LEU A 246 -9.84 31.30 -13.78
C LEU A 246 -9.23 30.04 -14.39
N ARG A 247 -9.83 29.49 -15.44
CA ARG A 247 -9.36 28.29 -16.16
C ARG A 247 -7.94 28.47 -16.72
N ALA A 248 -7.60 29.65 -17.27
CA ALA A 248 -6.25 29.95 -17.72
C ALA A 248 -5.21 29.98 -16.57
N LYS A 249 -5.56 30.58 -15.42
CA LYS A 249 -4.71 30.56 -14.23
C LYS A 249 -4.56 29.15 -13.64
N ALA A 250 -5.63 28.37 -13.65
CA ALA A 250 -5.65 26.98 -13.19
C ALA A 250 -4.81 26.06 -14.08
N THR A 251 -4.92 26.18 -15.41
CA THR A 251 -4.05 25.51 -16.39
C THR A 251 -2.57 25.78 -16.11
N LYS A 252 -2.22 27.05 -15.86
CA LYS A 252 -0.84 27.44 -15.54
C LYS A 252 -0.36 26.78 -14.25
N PHE A 253 -1.13 26.92 -13.16
CA PHE A 253 -0.78 26.37 -11.85
C PHE A 253 -0.64 24.84 -11.88
N ALA A 254 -1.55 24.15 -12.58
CA ALA A 254 -1.47 22.71 -12.79
C ALA A 254 -0.17 22.33 -13.51
N LYS A 255 0.14 22.94 -14.67
CA LYS A 255 1.33 22.62 -15.46
C LYS A 255 2.65 22.95 -14.73
N GLU A 256 2.69 24.01 -13.92
CA GLU A 256 3.82 24.32 -13.04
C GLU A 256 3.99 23.27 -11.93
N THR A 257 2.88 22.81 -11.33
CA THR A 257 2.90 21.77 -10.29
C THR A 257 3.30 20.41 -10.84
N VAL A 258 2.77 20.00 -12.00
CA VAL A 258 3.16 18.77 -12.73
C VAL A 258 4.68 18.74 -12.94
N LYS A 259 5.28 19.84 -13.41
CA LYS A 259 6.73 19.94 -13.63
C LYS A 259 7.54 19.72 -12.34
N ASN A 260 7.07 20.26 -11.21
CA ASN A 260 7.74 20.13 -9.91
C ASN A 260 7.61 18.71 -9.32
N GLN A 261 6.41 18.10 -9.42
CA GLN A 261 6.16 16.73 -9.00
C GLN A 261 6.93 15.73 -9.88
N MET A 262 6.96 15.92 -11.20
CA MET A 262 7.73 15.10 -12.14
C MET A 262 9.24 15.12 -11.82
N SER A 263 9.80 16.31 -11.53
CA SER A 263 11.20 16.46 -11.12
C SER A 263 11.51 15.66 -9.84
N SER A 264 10.58 15.70 -8.88
CA SER A 264 10.68 14.93 -7.63
C SER A 264 10.61 13.42 -7.86
N PHE A 265 9.66 12.94 -8.67
CA PHE A 265 9.55 11.51 -9.02
C PHE A 265 10.77 10.99 -9.79
N LYS A 266 11.31 11.77 -10.74
CA LYS A 266 12.60 11.47 -11.38
C LYS A 266 13.71 11.31 -10.34
N ARG A 267 13.79 12.22 -9.37
CA ARG A 267 14.83 12.17 -8.33
C ARG A 267 14.72 10.94 -7.41
N TYR A 268 13.52 10.36 -7.23
CA TYR A 268 13.31 9.06 -6.55
C TYR A 268 13.87 7.85 -7.35
N GLY A 269 14.41 8.07 -8.55
CA GLY A 269 14.95 7.03 -9.43
C GLY A 269 13.88 6.26 -10.20
N VAL A 270 12.70 6.85 -10.41
CA VAL A 270 11.58 6.18 -11.11
C VAL A 270 11.76 6.26 -12.62
N TRP A 271 11.67 5.10 -13.29
CA TRP A 271 11.69 4.98 -14.75
C TRP A 271 10.26 4.97 -15.29
N ALA A 272 9.92 5.98 -16.10
CA ALA A 272 8.62 6.16 -16.73
C ALA A 272 8.79 6.94 -18.04
N ASP A 273 7.76 6.99 -18.89
CA ASP A 273 7.71 7.95 -19.99
C ASP A 273 7.44 9.36 -19.47
N TRP A 274 8.51 10.00 -19.01
CA TRP A 274 8.50 11.40 -18.59
C TRP A 274 8.42 12.41 -19.76
N SER A 275 8.43 11.94 -21.01
CA SER A 275 8.39 12.79 -22.21
C SER A 275 6.98 12.98 -22.74
N ASN A 276 6.14 11.94 -22.63
CA ASN A 276 4.74 11.93 -23.01
C ASN A 276 3.87 11.42 -21.83
N PRO A 277 3.79 12.16 -20.71
CA PRO A 277 2.82 11.87 -19.65
C PRO A 277 1.37 12.02 -20.16
N TYR A 278 0.39 11.63 -19.36
CA TYR A 278 -1.02 11.97 -19.63
C TYR A 278 -1.54 13.02 -18.64
N LEU A 279 -2.17 14.09 -19.12
CA LEU A 279 -2.85 15.06 -18.26
C LEU A 279 -4.37 14.97 -18.51
N THR A 280 -5.14 15.06 -17.44
CA THR A 280 -6.62 15.17 -17.50
C THR A 280 -7.11 16.40 -18.28
N LEU A 281 -6.28 17.46 -18.36
CA LEU A 281 -6.55 18.69 -19.14
C LEU A 281 -6.15 18.63 -20.62
N ASP A 282 -5.64 17.49 -21.12
CA ASP A 282 -5.23 17.38 -22.52
C ASP A 282 -6.46 17.14 -23.41
N PRO A 283 -6.63 17.85 -24.55
CA PRO A 283 -7.85 17.76 -25.38
C PRO A 283 -8.27 16.34 -25.80
N GLU A 284 -7.30 15.44 -26.03
CA GLU A 284 -7.56 14.03 -26.37
C GLU A 284 -8.08 13.20 -25.19
N TYR A 285 -7.71 13.59 -23.96
CA TYR A 285 -8.20 13.01 -22.71
C TYR A 285 -9.64 13.47 -22.47
N GLU A 286 -9.88 14.78 -22.49
CA GLU A 286 -11.21 15.37 -22.31
C GLU A 286 -12.21 14.80 -23.33
N ALA A 287 -11.82 14.67 -24.60
CA ALA A 287 -12.65 14.06 -25.62
C ALA A 287 -12.94 12.56 -25.36
N ALA A 288 -12.03 11.81 -24.74
CA ALA A 288 -12.30 10.42 -24.33
C ALA A 288 -13.25 10.36 -23.11
N GLN A 289 -13.14 11.31 -22.18
CA GLN A 289 -14.05 11.44 -21.05
C GLN A 289 -15.49 11.75 -21.52
N ILE A 290 -15.65 12.67 -22.47
CA ILE A 290 -16.94 12.96 -23.12
C ILE A 290 -17.48 11.72 -23.88
N GLU A 291 -16.61 10.87 -24.42
CA GLU A 291 -17.00 9.61 -25.07
C GLU A 291 -17.55 8.59 -24.05
N VAL A 292 -16.85 8.38 -22.92
CA VAL A 292 -17.30 7.51 -21.81
C VAL A 292 -18.63 8.02 -21.23
N PHE A 293 -18.73 9.33 -20.97
CA PHE A 293 -19.97 9.98 -20.54
C PHE A 293 -21.09 9.76 -21.58
N GLY A 294 -20.81 9.94 -22.86
CA GLY A 294 -21.76 9.76 -23.95
C GLY A 294 -22.28 8.33 -24.07
N GLU A 295 -21.42 7.33 -23.93
CA GLU A 295 -21.84 5.92 -23.90
C GLU A 295 -22.74 5.62 -22.68
N MET A 296 -22.45 6.20 -21.51
CA MET A 296 -23.29 6.02 -20.31
C MET A 296 -24.65 6.74 -20.43
N VAL A 297 -24.71 7.93 -21.04
CA VAL A 297 -25.97 8.61 -21.40
C VAL A 297 -26.80 7.74 -22.36
N LEU A 298 -26.18 7.22 -23.43
CA LEU A 298 -26.90 6.45 -24.46
C LEU A 298 -27.40 5.08 -23.99
N LYS A 299 -26.89 4.58 -22.86
CA LYS A 299 -27.40 3.39 -22.16
C LYS A 299 -28.45 3.71 -21.08
N GLY A 300 -28.79 4.98 -20.87
CA GLY A 300 -29.74 5.43 -19.84
C GLY A 300 -29.19 5.42 -18.42
N TYR A 301 -27.87 5.26 -18.23
CA TYR A 301 -27.25 5.27 -16.90
C TYR A 301 -27.01 6.67 -16.35
N ILE A 302 -26.97 7.70 -17.20
CA ILE A 302 -26.84 9.10 -16.78
C ILE A 302 -28.16 9.85 -16.98
N TYR A 303 -28.63 10.48 -15.91
CA TYR A 303 -29.89 11.20 -15.85
C TYR A 303 -29.79 12.48 -15.00
N ARG A 304 -30.74 13.40 -15.18
CA ARG A 304 -30.88 14.63 -14.38
C ARG A 304 -31.99 14.41 -13.34
N GLY A 305 -31.79 14.87 -12.11
CA GLY A 305 -32.81 14.73 -11.06
C GLY A 305 -32.64 15.74 -9.93
N ARG A 306 -33.73 16.06 -9.24
CA ARG A 306 -33.72 16.86 -8.01
C ARG A 306 -33.64 15.91 -6.81
N LYS A 307 -32.47 15.83 -6.17
CA LYS A 307 -32.21 14.99 -4.97
C LYS A 307 -31.47 15.80 -3.91
N PRO A 308 -31.63 15.52 -2.60
CA PRO A 308 -30.74 16.05 -1.58
C PRO A 308 -29.31 15.56 -1.86
N VAL A 309 -28.37 16.50 -1.95
CA VAL A 309 -26.94 16.22 -2.03
C VAL A 309 -26.24 16.90 -0.87
N HIS A 310 -25.08 16.38 -0.46
CA HIS A 310 -24.17 17.15 0.38
C HIS A 310 -23.76 18.40 -0.36
N TRP A 311 -24.12 19.56 0.19
CA TRP A 311 -23.80 20.88 -0.30
C TRP A 311 -22.84 21.55 0.67
N SER A 312 -21.80 22.19 0.15
CA SER A 312 -20.93 23.06 0.95
C SER A 312 -21.31 24.51 0.67
N PRO A 313 -22.01 25.21 1.58
CA PRO A 313 -22.29 26.65 1.43
C PRO A 313 -21.00 27.46 1.27
N SER A 314 -19.91 26.98 1.90
CA SER A 314 -18.58 27.60 1.82
C SER A 314 -17.84 27.41 0.50
N SER A 315 -18.25 26.42 -0.31
CA SER A 315 -17.67 26.12 -1.62
C SER A 315 -18.70 26.22 -2.76
N GLN A 316 -19.95 26.58 -2.48
CA GLN A 316 -21.05 26.79 -3.45
C GLN A 316 -21.14 25.64 -4.48
N THR A 317 -21.08 24.40 -4.00
CA THR A 317 -21.13 23.20 -4.85
C THR A 317 -21.66 22.00 -4.09
N ALA A 318 -22.25 21.05 -4.82
CA ALA A 318 -22.38 19.67 -4.36
C ALA A 318 -21.00 19.05 -4.09
N LEU A 319 -20.95 18.12 -3.14
CA LEU A 319 -19.80 17.29 -2.77
C LEU A 319 -20.20 15.81 -2.82
N ALA A 320 -19.26 14.93 -3.19
CA ALA A 320 -19.43 13.48 -3.02
C ALA A 320 -19.07 13.04 -1.59
N GLU A 321 -19.51 11.85 -1.17
CA GLU A 321 -19.14 11.20 0.10
C GLU A 321 -17.62 11.12 0.33
N ALA A 322 -16.84 10.95 -0.75
CA ALA A 322 -15.37 10.94 -0.72
C ALA A 322 -14.74 12.34 -0.50
N GLU A 323 -15.55 13.40 -0.46
CA GLU A 323 -15.15 14.79 -0.24
C GLU A 323 -15.62 15.32 1.14
N LEU A 324 -15.94 14.43 2.08
CA LEU A 324 -16.39 14.77 3.42
C LEU A 324 -15.39 14.32 4.49
N GLU A 325 -15.21 15.14 5.52
CA GLU A 325 -14.53 14.76 6.76
C GLU A 325 -15.50 14.85 7.94
N TYR A 326 -15.33 13.99 8.93
CA TYR A 326 -16.20 13.88 10.11
C TYR A 326 -15.38 14.17 11.37
N PRO A 327 -15.08 15.46 11.67
CA PRO A 327 -14.38 15.83 12.90
C PRO A 327 -15.19 15.45 14.14
N GLU A 328 -14.48 15.13 15.22
CA GLU A 328 -15.07 14.94 16.54
C GLU A 328 -15.23 16.31 17.24
N GLY A 329 -16.22 16.45 18.12
CA GLY A 329 -16.49 17.70 18.84
C GLY A 329 -17.30 18.75 18.08
N HIS A 330 -18.02 18.39 17.00
CA HIS A 330 -19.01 19.30 16.41
C HIS A 330 -20.22 19.42 17.34
N VAL A 331 -20.58 20.66 17.73
CA VAL A 331 -21.73 20.94 18.58
C VAL A 331 -22.86 21.56 17.78
N SER A 332 -23.93 20.80 17.55
CA SER A 332 -25.18 21.29 16.96
C SER A 332 -26.15 21.78 18.05
N ARG A 333 -27.19 22.53 17.66
CA ARG A 333 -28.33 22.82 18.55
C ARG A 333 -29.38 21.73 18.38
N SER A 334 -29.58 20.94 19.43
CA SER A 334 -30.60 19.90 19.49
C SER A 334 -31.89 20.50 20.05
N ILE A 335 -33.02 20.27 19.37
CA ILE A 335 -34.34 20.63 19.88
C ILE A 335 -35.29 19.45 19.95
N TYR A 336 -36.20 19.52 20.93
CA TYR A 336 -37.41 18.73 21.01
C TYR A 336 -38.60 19.65 20.71
N ALA A 337 -39.31 19.39 19.63
CA ALA A 337 -40.41 20.22 19.13
C ALA A 337 -41.73 19.44 19.10
N VAL A 338 -42.85 20.17 19.07
CA VAL A 338 -44.20 19.62 19.24
C VAL A 338 -45.10 20.04 18.10
N PHE A 339 -45.70 19.08 17.40
CA PHE A 339 -46.63 19.33 16.30
C PHE A 339 -48.04 18.88 16.70
N ARG A 340 -49.04 19.76 16.60
CA ARG A 340 -50.41 19.48 17.05
C ARG A 340 -51.18 18.61 16.05
N VAL A 341 -51.72 17.47 16.50
CA VAL A 341 -52.60 16.61 15.69
C VAL A 341 -53.96 17.30 15.49
N VAL A 342 -54.55 17.16 14.29
CA VAL A 342 -55.83 17.80 13.95
C VAL A 342 -56.84 16.90 13.24
N SER A 343 -56.41 15.79 12.63
CA SER A 343 -57.32 14.75 12.17
C SER A 343 -56.65 13.38 12.15
N ALA A 344 -57.48 12.33 12.21
CA ALA A 344 -57.09 10.93 12.16
C ALA A 344 -57.90 10.21 11.07
N PRO A 345 -57.41 9.08 10.52
CA PRO A 345 -58.21 8.24 9.62
C PRO A 345 -59.42 7.65 10.38
N LEU A 346 -60.53 7.42 9.66
CA LEU A 346 -61.78 6.87 10.19
C LEU A 346 -61.64 5.39 10.59
N VAL A 347 -61.08 5.14 11.77
CA VAL A 347 -60.76 3.82 12.34
C VAL A 347 -61.36 3.73 13.76
N PRO A 348 -61.84 2.56 14.25
CA PRO A 348 -62.48 2.43 15.57
C PRO A 348 -61.61 2.69 16.82
N ASN A 349 -60.42 3.29 16.67
CA ASN A 349 -59.46 3.57 17.73
C ASN A 349 -58.80 4.96 17.52
N ASP A 350 -59.60 5.98 17.17
CA ASP A 350 -59.12 7.36 17.03
C ASP A 350 -58.62 7.90 18.38
N LEU A 351 -57.32 8.17 18.46
CA LEU A 351 -56.67 8.77 19.64
C LEU A 351 -57.04 10.25 19.82
N LEU A 352 -57.43 10.96 18.76
CA LEU A 352 -57.76 12.38 18.83
C LEU A 352 -59.12 12.62 19.51
N HIS A 353 -60.06 11.69 19.34
CA HIS A 353 -61.33 11.71 20.09
C HIS A 353 -61.14 11.38 21.59
N GLU A 354 -60.15 10.55 21.95
CA GLU A 354 -59.81 10.25 23.35
C GLU A 354 -58.98 11.38 23.99
N PHE A 355 -58.07 11.98 23.22
CA PHE A 355 -57.14 13.02 23.65
C PHE A 355 -57.25 14.27 22.74
N PRO A 356 -58.18 15.20 22.99
CA PRO A 356 -58.44 16.33 22.08
C PRO A 356 -57.29 17.35 21.95
N ASN A 357 -56.28 17.28 22.83
CA ASN A 357 -55.04 18.04 22.76
C ASN A 357 -53.83 17.12 22.44
N LEU A 358 -54.00 16.21 21.48
CA LEU A 358 -52.94 15.27 21.07
C LEU A 358 -51.88 15.96 20.21
N CYS A 359 -50.62 15.66 20.52
CA CYS A 359 -49.46 16.28 19.92
C CYS A 359 -48.35 15.25 19.66
N ILE A 360 -47.57 15.46 18.61
CA ILE A 360 -46.42 14.62 18.24
C ILE A 360 -45.14 15.30 18.71
N ALA A 361 -44.33 14.60 19.52
CA ALA A 361 -43.02 15.10 19.94
C ALA A 361 -41.92 14.59 19.00
N VAL A 362 -41.27 15.50 18.27
CA VAL A 362 -40.13 15.20 17.38
C VAL A 362 -38.80 15.67 17.99
N TRP A 363 -37.71 15.09 17.51
CA TRP A 363 -36.35 15.54 17.82
C TRP A 363 -35.57 15.89 16.54
N THR A 364 -34.74 16.93 16.59
CA THR A 364 -33.77 17.23 15.52
C THR A 364 -32.53 17.96 16.04
N THR A 365 -31.40 17.75 15.37
CA THR A 365 -30.15 18.51 15.53
C THR A 365 -30.00 19.64 14.51
N THR A 366 -30.97 19.82 13.62
CA THR A 366 -30.99 20.83 12.55
C THR A 366 -32.29 21.66 12.58
N PRO A 367 -32.50 22.55 13.57
CA PRO A 367 -33.70 23.40 13.66
C PRO A 367 -34.07 24.10 12.35
N TRP A 368 -33.07 24.58 11.59
CA TRP A 368 -33.25 25.21 10.29
C TRP A 368 -33.99 24.35 9.23
N THR A 369 -34.12 23.03 9.43
CA THR A 369 -34.89 22.15 8.53
C THR A 369 -36.39 22.09 8.83
N ILE A 370 -36.85 22.59 9.98
CA ILE A 370 -38.27 22.56 10.36
C ILE A 370 -39.20 23.29 9.36
N PRO A 371 -38.87 24.47 8.79
CA PRO A 371 -39.70 25.11 7.76
C PRO A 371 -39.96 24.21 6.54
N ALA A 372 -39.01 23.32 6.20
CA ALA A 372 -39.10 22.37 5.08
C ALA A 372 -39.77 21.02 5.45
N ASN A 373 -40.23 20.85 6.69
CA ASN A 373 -40.87 19.62 7.15
C ASN A 373 -42.15 19.32 6.33
N ALA A 374 -42.26 18.12 5.77
CA ALA A 374 -43.36 17.68 4.92
C ALA A 374 -44.16 16.49 5.51
N ALA A 375 -43.60 15.77 6.49
CA ALA A 375 -44.27 14.69 7.21
C ALA A 375 -43.58 14.41 8.57
N VAL A 376 -44.17 13.56 9.40
CA VAL A 376 -43.44 12.88 10.48
C VAL A 376 -43.37 11.40 10.16
N ALA A 377 -42.15 10.88 10.06
CA ALA A 377 -41.90 9.47 9.87
C ALA A 377 -41.87 8.70 11.20
N ILE A 378 -42.40 7.47 11.14
CA ILE A 378 -42.45 6.49 12.23
C ILE A 378 -41.97 5.10 11.77
N ASN A 379 -41.62 4.25 12.72
CA ASN A 379 -41.39 2.81 12.49
C ASN A 379 -42.70 2.04 12.75
N PRO A 380 -43.22 1.23 11.82
CA PRO A 380 -44.53 0.60 11.98
C PRO A 380 -44.52 -0.56 12.99
N LYS A 381 -43.33 -1.04 13.39
CA LYS A 381 -43.13 -2.17 14.31
C LYS A 381 -42.91 -1.73 15.76
N LEU A 382 -42.60 -0.45 16.00
CA LEU A 382 -42.38 0.08 17.35
C LEU A 382 -43.71 0.34 18.05
N GLU A 383 -43.74 0.13 19.37
CA GLU A 383 -44.85 0.59 20.21
C GLU A 383 -44.63 2.06 20.60
N TYR A 384 -45.69 2.85 20.53
CA TYR A 384 -45.74 4.26 20.89
C TYR A 384 -46.69 4.46 22.08
N ALA A 385 -46.33 5.39 22.96
CA ALA A 385 -47.09 5.78 24.13
C ALA A 385 -47.67 7.19 23.94
N VAL A 386 -48.94 7.35 24.27
CA VAL A 386 -49.55 8.65 24.56
C VAL A 386 -49.28 8.95 26.02
N VAL A 387 -48.51 10.01 26.29
CA VAL A 387 -48.15 10.46 27.65
C VAL A 387 -48.78 11.81 27.96
N GLU A 388 -49.37 11.93 29.14
CA GLU A 388 -49.67 13.23 29.75
C GLU A 388 -48.42 13.74 30.48
N VAL A 389 -48.15 15.04 30.34
CA VAL A 389 -47.00 15.68 30.99
C VAL A 389 -47.46 16.27 32.32
N GLU A 390 -46.93 15.74 33.43
CA GLU A 390 -47.13 16.32 34.75
C GLU A 390 -45.94 17.23 35.11
N SER A 391 -46.23 18.48 35.45
CA SER A 391 -45.26 19.42 36.01
C SER A 391 -44.81 18.96 37.39
N LEU A 392 -43.50 18.95 37.64
CA LEU A 392 -42.96 18.73 38.99
C LEU A 392 -43.02 20.04 39.79
N ASP A 393 -43.69 20.00 40.95
CA ASP A 393 -43.68 21.10 41.92
C ASP A 393 -42.25 21.48 42.35
N GLU A 394 -42.06 22.74 42.77
CA GLU A 394 -40.75 23.36 43.00
C GLU A 394 -39.89 22.66 44.06
N CYS A 395 -38.96 21.77 43.66
CA CYS A 395 -37.78 21.46 44.49
C CYS A 395 -36.63 20.71 43.76
N ALA A 396 -35.69 21.44 43.13
CA ALA A 396 -34.33 20.92 42.85
C ALA A 396 -33.30 22.03 42.50
N SER A 397 -32.97 22.91 43.46
CA SER A 397 -31.80 23.80 43.34
C SER A 397 -30.48 23.04 43.50
N SER A 398 -30.15 22.16 42.54
CA SER A 398 -28.93 21.34 42.55
C SER A 398 -27.83 21.96 41.67
N SER A 399 -26.76 22.44 42.31
CA SER A 399 -25.59 23.03 41.65
C SER A 399 -24.77 22.00 40.87
N GLY A 400 -24.46 22.30 39.60
CA GLY A 400 -23.58 21.49 38.75
C GLY A 400 -23.41 22.10 37.36
N GLU A 401 -22.17 22.14 36.85
CA GLU A 401 -21.79 22.87 35.62
C GLU A 401 -22.22 22.20 34.29
N ASN A 402 -23.50 21.90 34.11
CA ASN A 402 -24.02 21.42 32.82
C ASN A 402 -24.43 22.61 31.92
N ARG A 403 -23.55 22.95 30.97
CA ARG A 403 -23.71 24.11 30.08
C ARG A 403 -24.90 23.95 29.12
N LYS A 404 -25.80 24.96 29.10
CA LYS A 404 -26.79 25.23 28.04
C LYS A 404 -27.85 24.13 27.81
N LYS A 405 -28.80 24.01 28.74
CA LYS A 405 -30.17 23.58 28.46
C LYS A 405 -31.12 24.77 28.60
N LYS A 406 -32.13 24.87 27.74
CA LYS A 406 -33.23 25.84 27.81
C LYS A 406 -34.55 25.10 27.61
N PHE A 407 -35.39 25.09 28.64
CA PHE A 407 -36.76 24.57 28.54
C PHE A 407 -37.65 25.59 27.83
N GLY A 408 -38.47 25.11 26.89
CA GLY A 408 -39.37 25.94 26.11
C GLY A 408 -40.68 26.25 26.83
N ASN A 409 -41.42 27.24 26.33
CA ASN A 409 -42.58 27.79 27.03
C ASN A 409 -43.79 26.85 27.11
N ILE A 410 -43.86 25.79 26.29
CA ILE A 410 -44.95 24.79 26.36
C ILE A 410 -45.05 24.09 27.73
N LEU A 411 -43.92 23.97 28.45
CA LEU A 411 -43.85 23.35 29.78
C LEU A 411 -44.29 24.30 30.91
N LYS A 412 -44.75 25.52 30.58
CA LYS A 412 -45.22 26.55 31.52
C LYS A 412 -46.70 26.91 31.31
N ASP A 413 -47.36 26.29 30.32
CA ASP A 413 -48.77 26.50 30.04
C ASP A 413 -49.62 25.66 31.00
N GLU A 414 -50.78 26.18 31.42
CA GLU A 414 -51.74 25.48 32.29
C GLU A 414 -52.41 24.28 31.57
N LYS A 415 -52.22 24.14 30.26
CA LYS A 415 -52.79 23.07 29.42
C LYS A 415 -51.72 22.32 28.61
N ILE A 416 -50.75 21.71 29.30
CA ILE A 416 -49.71 20.91 28.65
C ILE A 416 -50.35 19.76 27.82
N PRO A 417 -50.04 19.61 26.53
CA PRO A 417 -50.72 18.63 25.67
C PRO A 417 -50.29 17.17 25.93
N CYS A 418 -51.12 16.23 25.50
CA CYS A 418 -50.76 14.81 25.47
C CYS A 418 -49.77 14.56 24.32
N LEU A 419 -48.59 14.01 24.62
CA LEU A 419 -47.52 13.79 23.65
C LEU A 419 -47.48 12.33 23.19
N ILE A 420 -47.24 12.11 21.89
CA ILE A 420 -46.86 10.81 21.33
C ILE A 420 -45.33 10.71 21.34
N VAL A 421 -44.81 9.65 21.95
CA VAL A 421 -43.38 9.26 22.00
C VAL A 421 -43.25 7.74 21.87
N ALA A 422 -42.09 7.20 21.46
CA ALA A 422 -41.88 5.75 21.48
C ALA A 422 -41.85 5.21 22.92
N SER A 423 -42.53 4.09 23.17
CA SER A 423 -42.77 3.56 24.51
C SER A 423 -41.51 3.26 25.33
N GLU A 424 -40.41 2.86 24.68
CA GLU A 424 -39.14 2.57 25.35
C GLU A 424 -38.37 3.84 25.76
N LEU A 425 -38.68 4.98 25.14
CA LEU A 425 -37.97 6.25 25.37
C LEU A 425 -38.54 7.06 26.54
N VAL A 426 -39.77 6.77 27.01
CA VAL A 426 -40.49 7.56 28.03
C VAL A 426 -39.58 7.94 29.21
N SER A 427 -39.01 6.97 29.94
CA SER A 427 -38.17 7.29 31.11
C SER A 427 -36.80 7.89 30.79
N ARG A 428 -36.34 7.85 29.54
CA ARG A 428 -35.20 8.67 29.10
C ARG A 428 -35.62 10.11 28.84
N LEU A 429 -36.83 10.33 28.32
CA LEU A 429 -37.39 11.65 28.06
C LEU A 429 -37.80 12.35 29.37
N GLU A 430 -38.40 11.65 30.33
CA GLU A 430 -38.64 12.16 31.70
C GLU A 430 -37.36 12.77 32.30
N ALA A 431 -36.29 11.96 32.37
CA ALA A 431 -34.99 12.37 32.92
C ALA A 431 -34.27 13.45 32.07
N LYS A 432 -34.66 13.66 30.81
CA LYS A 432 -34.01 14.61 29.89
C LYS A 432 -34.74 15.95 29.83
N TRP A 433 -36.07 15.93 29.86
CA TRP A 433 -36.97 17.08 29.85
C TRP A 433 -37.27 17.61 31.26
N GLY A 434 -37.00 16.85 32.33
CA GLY A 434 -37.20 17.30 33.71
C GLY A 434 -38.67 17.33 34.15
N VAL A 435 -39.49 16.47 33.55
CA VAL A 435 -40.95 16.36 33.81
C VAL A 435 -41.32 14.88 33.98
N LYS A 436 -42.48 14.61 34.56
CA LYS A 436 -43.03 13.25 34.70
C LYS A 436 -43.96 12.96 33.53
N LEU A 437 -43.87 11.77 32.93
CA LEU A 437 -44.60 11.40 31.72
C LEU A 437 -45.52 10.21 31.98
N VAL A 438 -46.79 10.49 32.29
CA VAL A 438 -47.76 9.45 32.65
C VAL A 438 -48.38 8.86 31.39
N ILE A 439 -47.98 7.62 31.06
CA ILE A 439 -48.53 6.84 29.94
C ILE A 439 -50.02 6.61 30.18
N LYS A 440 -50.87 7.15 29.30
CA LYS A 440 -52.33 6.94 29.28
C LYS A 440 -52.72 5.77 28.39
N ARG A 441 -52.10 5.67 27.21
CA ARG A 441 -52.40 4.64 26.20
C ARG A 441 -51.14 4.22 25.45
N ARG A 442 -51.12 2.98 24.97
CA ARG A 442 -50.11 2.42 24.06
C ARG A 442 -50.77 2.02 22.75
N VAL A 443 -50.05 2.19 21.63
CA VAL A 443 -50.48 1.85 20.26
C VAL A 443 -49.30 1.33 19.46
N LEU A 444 -49.56 0.58 18.38
CA LEU A 444 -48.51 0.16 17.45
C LEU A 444 -48.25 1.27 16.42
N GLY A 445 -47.04 1.38 15.89
CA GLY A 445 -46.70 2.39 14.88
C GLY A 445 -47.61 2.36 13.65
N SER A 446 -48.04 1.17 13.21
CA SER A 446 -49.07 0.99 12.17
C SER A 446 -50.33 1.83 12.38
N ASP A 447 -50.71 2.04 13.63
CA ASP A 447 -51.99 2.64 14.02
C ASP A 447 -51.95 4.17 13.95
N LEU A 448 -50.74 4.75 13.78
CA LEU A 448 -50.48 6.18 13.65
C LEU A 448 -50.29 6.63 12.19
N GLU A 449 -50.22 5.71 11.23
CA GLU A 449 -50.11 6.07 9.81
C GLU A 449 -51.33 6.91 9.37
N ASN A 450 -51.10 7.90 8.51
CA ASN A 450 -52.10 8.83 7.99
C ASN A 450 -52.77 9.79 9.00
N TYR A 451 -52.39 9.81 10.28
CA TYR A 451 -52.73 10.95 11.15
C TYR A 451 -52.24 12.27 10.53
N ARG A 452 -52.96 13.37 10.74
CA ARG A 452 -52.59 14.71 10.25
C ARG A 452 -52.27 15.64 11.40
N TYR A 453 -51.21 16.43 11.24
CA TYR A 453 -50.80 17.46 12.18
C TYR A 453 -50.65 18.81 11.47
N ILE A 454 -50.79 19.90 12.22
CA ILE A 454 -50.47 21.24 11.75
C ILE A 454 -48.96 21.48 11.84
N HIS A 455 -48.36 21.85 10.70
CA HIS A 455 -46.97 22.26 10.59
C HIS A 455 -46.71 23.56 11.40
N PRO A 456 -45.68 23.60 12.25
CA PRO A 456 -45.56 24.61 13.32
C PRO A 456 -45.03 25.98 12.86
N VAL A 457 -45.01 26.26 11.55
CA VAL A 457 -44.50 27.52 10.98
C VAL A 457 -45.50 28.18 10.04
N ASP A 458 -46.07 27.42 9.09
CA ASP A 458 -46.96 27.94 8.04
C ASP A 458 -48.43 27.50 8.23
N ASN A 459 -48.71 26.72 9.28
CA ASN A 459 -50.00 26.14 9.65
C ASN A 459 -50.61 25.14 8.63
N ARG A 460 -49.87 24.63 7.63
CA ARG A 460 -50.41 23.62 6.70
C ARG A 460 -50.58 22.26 7.37
N GLU A 461 -51.53 21.46 6.89
CA GLU A 461 -51.68 20.06 7.33
C GLU A 461 -50.64 19.16 6.67
N CYS A 462 -49.93 18.36 7.48
CA CYS A 462 -48.92 17.39 7.06
C CYS A 462 -49.26 15.98 7.60
N PRO A 463 -48.92 14.90 6.86
CA PRO A 463 -49.20 13.52 7.27
C PRO A 463 -48.14 12.90 8.19
N VAL A 464 -48.56 11.96 9.02
CA VAL A 464 -47.71 10.93 9.63
C VAL A 464 -47.55 9.78 8.64
N VAL A 465 -46.32 9.32 8.41
CA VAL A 465 -45.95 8.37 7.35
C VAL A 465 -45.05 7.24 7.87
N VAL A 466 -45.08 6.07 7.24
CA VAL A 466 -44.21 4.96 7.61
C VAL A 466 -42.86 5.09 6.91
N GLY A 467 -41.84 5.55 7.63
CA GLY A 467 -40.47 5.66 7.13
C GLY A 467 -39.81 4.29 7.02
N GLY A 468 -39.65 3.59 8.15
CA GLY A 468 -39.11 2.23 8.20
C GLY A 468 -38.11 2.00 9.34
N ASP A 469 -37.21 1.05 9.12
CA ASP A 469 -36.30 0.54 10.16
C ASP A 469 -35.12 1.47 10.51
N TYR A 470 -34.95 2.60 9.81
CA TYR A 470 -33.98 3.65 10.17
C TYR A 470 -34.38 4.40 11.46
N ILE A 471 -35.65 4.28 11.87
CA ILE A 471 -36.22 4.91 13.07
C ILE A 471 -36.14 3.92 14.23
N THR A 472 -35.34 4.26 15.25
CA THR A 472 -35.00 3.39 16.40
C THR A 472 -35.30 4.05 17.75
N THR A 473 -35.20 3.27 18.83
CA THR A 473 -35.34 3.72 20.22
C THR A 473 -34.00 4.09 20.89
N GLU A 474 -32.93 4.26 20.11
CA GLU A 474 -31.62 4.63 20.66
C GLU A 474 -31.55 6.12 21.06
N THR A 475 -32.09 7.02 20.23
CA THR A 475 -32.00 8.48 20.39
C THR A 475 -33.31 9.18 19.99
N GLY A 476 -33.40 10.50 20.22
CA GLY A 476 -34.57 11.30 19.87
C GLY A 476 -35.82 10.98 20.69
N THR A 477 -36.97 10.91 20.02
CA THR A 477 -38.30 10.54 20.57
C THR A 477 -38.89 9.28 19.93
N GLY A 478 -38.24 8.72 18.91
CA GLY A 478 -38.79 7.67 18.04
C GLY A 478 -39.78 8.16 16.98
N LEU A 479 -40.05 9.47 16.89
CA LEU A 479 -40.76 10.10 15.78
C LEU A 479 -39.83 11.13 15.11
N VAL A 480 -39.61 10.98 13.82
CA VAL A 480 -38.62 11.76 13.07
C VAL A 480 -39.34 12.75 12.18
N HIS A 481 -39.06 14.05 12.33
CA HIS A 481 -39.57 15.04 11.39
C HIS A 481 -38.89 14.83 10.04
N THR A 482 -39.67 14.82 8.96
CA THR A 482 -39.20 14.47 7.60
C THR A 482 -39.22 15.70 6.71
N ALA A 483 -38.06 16.09 6.18
CA ALA A 483 -37.88 17.19 5.23
C ALA A 483 -37.19 16.66 3.96
N PRO A 484 -37.93 16.21 2.92
CA PRO A 484 -37.38 15.53 1.75
C PRO A 484 -36.32 16.32 0.96
N GLY A 485 -36.24 17.64 1.15
CA GLY A 485 -35.17 18.47 0.61
C GLY A 485 -33.81 18.38 1.31
N HIS A 486 -33.77 17.83 2.53
CA HIS A 486 -32.64 17.95 3.47
C HIS A 486 -32.21 16.63 4.14
N GLY A 487 -32.70 15.48 3.66
CA GLY A 487 -32.25 14.17 4.14
C GLY A 487 -32.43 13.07 3.09
N GLN A 488 -31.49 12.13 2.99
CA GLN A 488 -31.55 11.05 1.99
C GLN A 488 -32.64 10.03 2.31
N GLU A 489 -32.82 9.67 3.59
CA GLU A 489 -33.90 8.78 4.05
C GLU A 489 -35.27 9.50 3.98
N ASP A 490 -35.30 10.79 4.30
CA ASP A 490 -36.46 11.66 4.12
C ASP A 490 -36.88 11.79 2.66
N TYR A 491 -35.94 11.80 1.72
CA TYR A 491 -36.24 11.82 0.29
C TYR A 491 -36.81 10.50 -0.22
N VAL A 492 -36.30 9.36 0.24
CA VAL A 492 -36.85 8.03 -0.11
C VAL A 492 -38.27 7.88 0.46
N THR A 493 -38.47 8.27 1.72
CA THR A 493 -39.80 8.32 2.35
C THR A 493 -40.71 9.33 1.63
N GLY A 494 -40.18 10.48 1.23
CA GLY A 494 -40.89 11.50 0.46
C GLY A 494 -41.36 10.99 -0.91
N GLN A 495 -40.50 10.31 -1.67
CA GLN A 495 -40.88 9.67 -2.93
C GLN A 495 -41.97 8.61 -2.74
N LYS A 496 -41.87 7.77 -1.70
CA LYS A 496 -42.85 6.72 -1.37
C LYS A 496 -44.27 7.28 -1.15
N TYR A 497 -44.40 8.45 -0.53
CA TYR A 497 -45.69 9.08 -0.20
C TYR A 497 -46.06 10.29 -1.08
N GLY A 498 -45.26 10.63 -2.10
CA GLY A 498 -45.50 11.80 -2.97
C GLY A 498 -45.36 13.15 -2.26
N LEU A 499 -44.53 13.24 -1.22
CA LEU A 499 -44.34 14.47 -0.44
C LEU A 499 -43.57 15.55 -1.23
N PRO A 500 -43.85 16.85 -0.98
CA PRO A 500 -43.12 17.94 -1.63
C PRO A 500 -41.64 17.96 -1.25
N ILE A 501 -40.77 18.03 -2.25
CA ILE A 501 -39.31 18.16 -2.09
C ILE A 501 -38.95 19.65 -1.91
N LEU A 502 -39.49 20.25 -0.85
CA LEU A 502 -39.22 21.63 -0.46
C LEU A 502 -37.80 21.75 0.10
N SER A 503 -37.04 22.75 -0.36
CA SER A 503 -35.65 22.97 0.04
C SER A 503 -35.36 24.47 0.01
N PRO A 504 -35.87 25.25 0.98
CA PRO A 504 -36.04 26.70 0.88
C PRO A 504 -34.76 27.46 1.21
N VAL A 505 -33.61 26.97 0.71
CA VAL A 505 -32.25 27.42 1.00
C VAL A 505 -31.49 27.60 -0.30
N ASP A 506 -30.74 28.70 -0.41
CA ASP A 506 -29.97 29.07 -1.60
C ASP A 506 -28.61 28.34 -1.68
N GLU A 507 -27.76 28.76 -2.61
CA GLU A 507 -26.40 28.23 -2.79
C GLU A 507 -25.39 28.70 -1.73
N HIS A 508 -25.67 29.82 -1.05
CA HIS A 508 -24.85 30.41 0.01
C HIS A 508 -25.18 29.86 1.42
N GLY A 509 -26.25 29.07 1.55
CA GLY A 509 -26.75 28.58 2.83
C GLY A 509 -27.70 29.55 3.53
N ILE A 510 -28.32 30.45 2.78
CA ILE A 510 -29.26 31.46 3.26
C ILE A 510 -30.69 31.00 2.93
N PHE A 511 -31.63 31.23 3.84
CA PHE A 511 -33.05 30.97 3.59
C PHE A 511 -33.59 31.84 2.44
N THR A 512 -34.32 31.22 1.53
CA THR A 512 -35.05 31.87 0.42
C THR A 512 -36.44 32.36 0.85
N GLU A 513 -37.15 33.04 -0.05
CA GLU A 513 -38.55 33.44 0.15
C GLU A 513 -39.50 32.26 0.45
N GLU A 514 -39.18 31.04 0.00
CA GLU A 514 -39.91 29.81 0.35
C GLU A 514 -39.92 29.52 1.87
N ALA A 515 -39.01 30.11 2.66
CA ALA A 515 -38.98 30.00 4.12
C ALA A 515 -39.80 31.10 4.84
N GLY A 516 -40.49 31.97 4.09
CA GLY A 516 -41.31 33.05 4.62
C GLY A 516 -40.52 34.01 5.53
N GLN A 517 -40.96 34.14 6.78
CA GLN A 517 -40.36 35.05 7.79
C GLN A 517 -38.88 34.80 8.11
N PHE A 518 -38.31 33.65 7.72
CA PHE A 518 -36.89 33.34 7.94
C PHE A 518 -35.99 33.70 6.76
N SER A 519 -36.56 34.18 5.64
CA SER A 519 -35.84 34.57 4.43
C SER A 519 -34.71 35.57 4.73
N GLY A 520 -33.55 35.37 4.09
CA GLY A 520 -32.35 36.20 4.26
C GLY A 520 -31.42 35.81 5.42
N LEU A 521 -31.76 34.83 6.25
CA LEU A 521 -30.92 34.36 7.36
C LEU A 521 -30.05 33.15 6.99
N ASP A 522 -28.79 33.12 7.43
CA ASP A 522 -27.89 31.95 7.34
C ASP A 522 -28.43 30.77 8.16
N VAL A 523 -28.64 29.61 7.52
CA VAL A 523 -29.24 28.44 8.17
C VAL A 523 -28.38 27.85 9.28
N LEU A 524 -27.04 28.00 9.22
CA LEU A 524 -26.15 27.42 10.22
C LEU A 524 -26.08 28.28 11.50
N GLY A 525 -26.09 29.60 11.39
CA GLY A 525 -25.99 30.56 12.49
C GLY A 525 -27.34 31.15 12.93
N GLU A 526 -27.79 32.20 12.23
CA GLU A 526 -28.91 33.04 12.67
C GLU A 526 -30.29 32.39 12.41
N GLY A 527 -30.45 31.69 11.29
CA GLY A 527 -31.67 30.97 10.93
C GLY A 527 -32.03 29.88 11.95
N ASN A 528 -31.04 29.11 12.42
CA ASN A 528 -31.21 28.21 13.56
C ASN A 528 -31.74 28.94 14.81
N THR A 529 -31.28 30.17 15.07
CA THR A 529 -31.72 30.95 16.24
C THR A 529 -33.15 31.46 16.05
N ALA A 530 -33.50 31.93 14.85
CA ALA A 530 -34.82 32.45 14.53
C ALA A 530 -35.90 31.34 14.58
N VAL A 531 -35.63 30.16 14.01
CA VAL A 531 -36.58 29.04 14.05
C VAL A 531 -36.83 28.55 15.47
N VAL A 532 -35.78 28.38 16.28
CA VAL A 532 -35.95 27.95 17.69
C VAL A 532 -36.67 29.01 18.52
N LYS A 533 -36.42 30.30 18.28
CA LYS A 533 -37.16 31.40 18.90
C LYS A 533 -38.65 31.33 18.53
N TYR A 534 -38.98 31.19 17.24
CA TYR A 534 -40.37 31.15 16.79
C TYR A 534 -41.14 29.95 17.35
N LEU A 535 -40.53 28.76 17.41
CA LEU A 535 -41.12 27.58 18.03
C LEU A 535 -41.37 27.77 19.54
N ASP A 536 -40.52 28.54 20.23
CA ASP A 536 -40.68 28.85 21.66
C ASP A 536 -41.77 29.92 21.92
N GLU A 537 -41.95 30.87 21.00
CA GLU A 537 -43.01 31.88 21.04
C GLU A 537 -44.38 31.30 20.68
N ASN A 538 -44.43 30.26 19.83
CA ASN A 538 -45.65 29.55 19.41
C ASN A 538 -45.88 28.23 20.16
N LEU A 539 -45.41 28.12 21.42
CA LEU A 539 -45.63 26.99 22.33
C LEU A 539 -45.35 25.60 21.73
N SER A 540 -44.39 25.51 20.81
CA SER A 540 -44.06 24.32 20.00
C SER A 540 -42.66 23.77 20.30
N LEU A 541 -42.01 24.24 21.37
CA LEU A 541 -40.67 23.81 21.83
C LEU A 541 -40.73 23.27 23.27
N ILE A 542 -40.20 22.06 23.50
CA ILE A 542 -40.02 21.45 24.83
C ILE A 542 -38.65 21.82 25.42
N LEU A 543 -37.58 21.60 24.64
CA LEU A 543 -36.20 21.71 25.11
C LEU A 543 -35.25 22.07 23.95
N GLU A 544 -34.41 23.07 24.15
CA GLU A 544 -33.17 23.33 23.39
C GLU A 544 -31.96 22.92 24.23
N GLU A 545 -31.01 22.19 23.64
CA GLU A 545 -29.74 21.82 24.28
C GLU A 545 -28.57 21.80 23.26
N SER A 546 -27.34 21.87 23.77
CA SER A 546 -26.13 21.67 22.95
C SER A 546 -25.84 20.17 22.78
N TYR A 547 -25.67 19.69 21.54
CA TYR A 547 -25.45 18.27 21.24
C TYR A 547 -24.14 18.06 20.48
N GLU A 548 -23.20 17.35 21.10
CA GLU A 548 -21.87 17.07 20.55
C GLU A 548 -21.84 15.72 19.82
N HIS A 549 -21.48 15.72 18.53
CA HIS A 549 -21.46 14.52 17.69
C HIS A 549 -20.50 14.65 16.50
N LYS A 550 -20.55 13.70 15.55
CA LYS A 550 -19.76 13.71 14.31
C LYS A 550 -20.63 14.25 13.17
N TYR A 551 -20.17 15.32 12.52
CA TYR A 551 -20.94 16.03 11.49
C TYR A 551 -20.13 16.15 10.19
N PRO A 552 -20.74 16.05 9.00
CA PRO A 552 -20.02 16.14 7.73
C PRO A 552 -19.52 17.57 7.44
N TYR A 553 -18.21 17.72 7.33
CA TYR A 553 -17.51 18.95 6.97
C TYR A 553 -16.91 18.86 5.57
N ASP A 554 -16.85 19.99 4.87
CA ASP A 554 -16.10 20.15 3.62
C ASP A 554 -14.60 19.90 3.91
N TRP A 555 -14.05 18.86 3.30
CA TRP A 555 -12.67 18.42 3.56
C TRP A 555 -11.59 19.46 3.21
N ARG A 556 -11.93 20.52 2.49
CA ARG A 556 -11.00 21.56 2.01
C ARG A 556 -11.13 22.83 2.84
N THR A 557 -12.36 23.31 3.05
CA THR A 557 -12.63 24.56 3.80
C THR A 557 -12.70 24.35 5.31
N LYS A 558 -12.89 23.11 5.76
CA LYS A 558 -13.11 22.71 7.17
C LYS A 558 -14.31 23.44 7.81
N LYS A 559 -15.36 23.67 7.02
CA LYS A 559 -16.67 24.19 7.47
C LYS A 559 -17.75 23.11 7.36
N PRO A 560 -18.84 23.19 8.15
CA PRO A 560 -19.98 22.26 8.04
C PRO A 560 -20.61 22.27 6.65
N THR A 561 -21.11 21.10 6.22
CA THR A 561 -21.97 20.95 5.03
C THR A 561 -23.44 20.94 5.41
N ILE A 562 -24.35 21.05 4.45
CA ILE A 562 -25.79 20.81 4.62
C ILE A 562 -26.26 19.81 3.56
N PHE A 563 -27.40 19.14 3.78
CA PHE A 563 -28.13 18.51 2.68
C PHE A 563 -29.02 19.55 2.01
N ARG A 564 -29.04 19.59 0.68
CA ARG A 564 -29.86 20.52 -0.11
C ARG A 564 -30.36 19.85 -1.39
N ALA A 565 -31.65 19.92 -1.68
CA ALA A 565 -32.22 19.31 -2.88
C ALA A 565 -32.05 20.22 -4.11
N THR A 566 -31.09 19.85 -4.95
CA THR A 566 -30.69 20.59 -6.14
C THR A 566 -30.87 19.72 -7.39
N GLU A 567 -31.09 20.33 -8.55
CA GLU A 567 -31.05 19.62 -9.83
C GLU A 567 -29.60 19.30 -10.18
N GLN A 568 -29.27 18.02 -10.27
CA GLN A 568 -27.91 17.53 -10.52
C GLN A 568 -27.94 16.39 -11.54
N TRP A 569 -26.79 16.11 -12.14
CA TRP A 569 -26.57 14.94 -12.99
C TRP A 569 -26.06 13.76 -12.16
N PHE A 570 -26.70 12.62 -12.32
CA PHE A 570 -26.38 11.39 -11.62
C PHE A 570 -26.03 10.28 -12.61
N ALA A 571 -25.00 9.50 -12.30
CA ALA A 571 -24.80 8.17 -12.87
C ALA A 571 -25.42 7.13 -11.94
N SER A 572 -26.50 6.47 -12.37
CA SER A 572 -27.10 5.34 -11.66
C SER A 572 -26.20 4.12 -11.83
N VAL A 573 -25.87 3.47 -10.71
CA VAL A 573 -25.14 2.18 -10.68
C VAL A 573 -26.10 1.00 -10.89
N GLU A 574 -27.39 1.18 -10.62
CA GLU A 574 -28.40 0.11 -10.59
C GLU A 574 -28.49 -0.65 -11.91
N GLY A 575 -28.43 0.05 -13.05
CA GLY A 575 -28.47 -0.54 -14.38
C GLY A 575 -27.28 -1.44 -14.75
N PHE A 576 -26.21 -1.47 -13.95
CA PHE A 576 -25.03 -2.32 -14.20
C PHE A 576 -24.36 -2.88 -12.93
N ARG A 577 -25.00 -2.78 -11.75
CA ARG A 577 -24.42 -3.17 -10.45
C ARG A 577 -23.94 -4.61 -10.45
N ASP A 578 -24.76 -5.54 -10.92
CA ASP A 578 -24.43 -6.98 -10.91
C ASP A 578 -23.26 -7.31 -11.85
N ALA A 579 -23.15 -6.58 -12.98
CA ALA A 579 -21.99 -6.69 -13.87
C ALA A 579 -20.70 -6.14 -13.21
N ALA A 580 -20.82 -5.09 -12.37
CA ALA A 580 -19.68 -4.57 -11.62
C ALA A 580 -19.25 -5.51 -10.49
N MET A 581 -20.20 -6.13 -9.79
CA MET A 581 -19.93 -7.16 -8.78
C MET A 581 -19.30 -8.42 -9.41
N GLY A 582 -19.81 -8.88 -10.55
CA GLY A 582 -19.21 -9.98 -11.31
C GLY A 582 -17.80 -9.66 -11.82
N ALA A 583 -17.56 -8.41 -12.24
CA ALA A 583 -16.23 -7.96 -12.62
C ALA A 583 -15.23 -7.91 -11.44
N ILE A 584 -15.67 -7.52 -10.23
CA ILE A 584 -14.84 -7.52 -9.01
C ILE A 584 -14.32 -8.93 -8.70
N GLY A 585 -15.17 -9.96 -8.78
CA GLY A 585 -14.83 -11.36 -8.52
C GLY A 585 -13.94 -12.01 -9.58
N HIS A 586 -13.56 -11.30 -10.64
CA HIS A 586 -12.57 -11.72 -11.64
C HIS A 586 -11.22 -10.99 -11.49
N VAL A 587 -11.08 -10.06 -10.55
CA VAL A 587 -9.85 -9.30 -10.30
C VAL A 587 -9.03 -9.96 -9.18
N LYS A 588 -7.71 -10.02 -9.34
CA LYS A 588 -6.80 -10.48 -8.28
C LYS A 588 -6.50 -9.35 -7.28
N TRP A 589 -7.08 -9.43 -6.08
CA TRP A 589 -6.88 -8.45 -5.01
C TRP A 589 -5.69 -8.78 -4.10
N VAL A 590 -4.82 -7.79 -3.85
CA VAL A 590 -3.63 -7.91 -2.99
C VAL A 590 -3.59 -6.74 -1.99
N PRO A 591 -3.87 -6.94 -0.69
CA PRO A 591 -4.35 -8.18 -0.07
C PRO A 591 -5.80 -8.51 -0.49
N ALA A 592 -6.19 -9.79 -0.39
CA ALA A 592 -7.53 -10.27 -0.77
C ALA A 592 -8.69 -9.53 -0.06
N GLN A 593 -8.44 -8.97 1.13
CA GLN A 593 -9.41 -8.16 1.88
C GLN A 593 -9.90 -6.91 1.12
N GLY A 594 -9.18 -6.45 0.10
CA GLY A 594 -9.62 -5.35 -0.77
C GLY A 594 -10.90 -5.67 -1.54
N GLU A 595 -11.11 -6.94 -1.90
CA GLU A 595 -12.31 -7.42 -2.61
C GLU A 595 -13.58 -7.13 -1.80
N ASN A 596 -13.58 -7.54 -0.52
CA ASN A 596 -14.68 -7.28 0.41
C ASN A 596 -14.97 -5.77 0.55
N ARG A 597 -13.92 -4.95 0.56
CA ARG A 597 -14.02 -3.50 0.73
C ARG A 597 -14.66 -2.81 -0.48
N ILE A 598 -14.22 -3.11 -1.71
CA ILE A 598 -14.85 -2.53 -2.91
C ILE A 598 -16.23 -3.13 -3.17
N SER A 599 -16.46 -4.41 -2.83
CA SER A 599 -17.75 -5.08 -2.94
C SER A 599 -18.82 -4.39 -2.11
N ALA A 600 -18.59 -4.22 -0.80
CA ALA A 600 -19.54 -3.54 0.10
C ALA A 600 -19.81 -2.07 -0.27
N MET A 601 -18.82 -1.40 -0.88
CA MET A 601 -18.95 -0.02 -1.37
C MET A 601 -19.66 0.08 -2.73
N THR A 602 -19.80 -1.03 -3.46
CA THR A 602 -20.43 -1.08 -4.79
C THR A 602 -21.84 -1.66 -4.72
N SER A 603 -22.09 -2.63 -3.83
CA SER A 603 -23.44 -3.15 -3.55
C SER A 603 -24.38 -2.06 -3.03
N ASN A 604 -23.90 -1.23 -2.10
CA ASN A 604 -24.72 -0.25 -1.38
C ASN A 604 -24.87 1.10 -2.11
N ARG A 605 -24.25 1.26 -3.29
CA ARG A 605 -24.28 2.50 -4.07
C ARG A 605 -25.44 2.47 -5.06
N SER A 606 -26.40 3.37 -4.92
CA SER A 606 -27.48 3.62 -5.89
C SER A 606 -27.01 4.54 -7.01
N ASP A 607 -26.63 5.77 -6.65
CA ASP A 607 -26.22 6.82 -7.58
C ASP A 607 -24.80 7.36 -7.30
N TRP A 608 -24.31 8.12 -8.28
CA TRP A 608 -23.15 8.98 -8.15
C TRP A 608 -23.50 10.37 -8.71
N CYS A 609 -23.50 11.40 -7.86
CA CYS A 609 -23.61 12.80 -8.31
C CYS A 609 -22.33 13.17 -9.08
N ILE A 610 -22.45 13.30 -10.41
CA ILE A 610 -21.32 13.54 -11.32
C ILE A 610 -21.19 15.02 -11.74
N SER A 611 -22.16 15.88 -11.45
CA SER A 611 -22.05 17.34 -11.67
C SER A 611 -21.39 18.06 -10.50
N ARG A 612 -20.77 19.20 -10.79
CA ARG A 612 -20.22 20.19 -9.86
C ARG A 612 -20.42 21.59 -10.43
N GLN A 613 -20.82 22.54 -9.59
CA GLN A 613 -21.13 23.92 -9.97
C GLN A 613 -19.85 24.78 -10.03
N ARG A 614 -18.84 24.32 -10.78
CA ARG A 614 -17.48 24.92 -10.86
C ARG A 614 -17.12 25.23 -12.32
N THR A 615 -15.94 25.80 -12.54
CA THR A 615 -15.51 26.21 -13.90
C THR A 615 -14.31 25.43 -14.43
N TRP A 616 -13.46 24.91 -13.54
CA TRP A 616 -12.24 24.20 -13.85
C TRP A 616 -12.46 22.69 -13.79
N GLY A 617 -12.87 22.13 -14.93
CA GLY A 617 -13.12 20.73 -15.17
C GLY A 617 -13.67 20.52 -16.56
N VAL A 618 -13.90 19.27 -16.94
CA VAL A 618 -14.59 18.93 -18.20
C VAL A 618 -16.08 19.30 -18.08
N PRO A 619 -16.65 20.11 -18.96
CA PRO A 619 -18.05 20.52 -18.90
C PRO A 619 -18.99 19.36 -19.25
N ILE A 620 -20.18 19.33 -18.64
CA ILE A 620 -21.24 18.41 -19.05
C ILE A 620 -21.83 18.91 -20.39
N PRO A 621 -21.80 18.11 -21.48
CA PRO A 621 -22.11 18.54 -22.84
C PRO A 621 -23.63 18.60 -23.10
N VAL A 622 -24.34 19.44 -22.34
CA VAL A 622 -25.80 19.59 -22.38
C VAL A 622 -26.24 21.03 -22.68
N PHE A 623 -27.34 21.13 -23.42
CA PHE A 623 -28.05 22.38 -23.65
C PHE A 623 -29.44 22.28 -23.01
N TYR A 624 -29.97 23.35 -22.44
CA TYR A 624 -31.32 23.39 -21.88
C TYR A 624 -32.21 24.28 -22.74
N HIS A 625 -33.45 23.85 -23.00
CA HIS A 625 -34.44 24.69 -23.68
C HIS A 625 -34.89 25.82 -22.73
N LEU A 626 -34.86 27.08 -23.18
CA LEU A 626 -35.04 28.26 -22.32
C LEU A 626 -36.37 28.28 -21.56
N GLN A 627 -37.45 27.75 -22.15
CA GLN A 627 -38.79 27.76 -21.55
C GLN A 627 -39.05 26.52 -20.68
N SER A 628 -38.79 25.31 -21.18
CA SER A 628 -39.13 24.05 -20.47
C SER A 628 -38.00 23.50 -19.59
N ARG A 629 -36.78 24.04 -19.70
CA ARG A 629 -35.55 23.54 -19.05
C ARG A 629 -35.20 22.08 -19.37
N GLU A 630 -35.82 21.51 -20.39
CA GLU A 630 -35.54 20.14 -20.84
C GLU A 630 -34.13 20.03 -21.45
N PRO A 631 -33.35 18.98 -21.11
CA PRO A 631 -31.99 18.81 -21.60
C PRO A 631 -31.95 18.23 -23.03
N LEU A 632 -31.46 19.03 -23.98
CA LEU A 632 -31.04 18.55 -25.30
C LEU A 632 -29.66 17.88 -25.18
N MET A 633 -29.65 16.58 -24.92
CA MET A 633 -28.44 15.75 -24.85
C MET A 633 -28.66 14.41 -25.57
N ASN A 634 -27.99 14.21 -26.70
CA ASN A 634 -28.16 13.01 -27.53
C ASN A 634 -26.88 12.65 -28.30
N LYS A 635 -26.89 11.54 -29.06
CA LYS A 635 -25.72 11.04 -29.80
C LYS A 635 -25.14 12.07 -30.79
N GLU A 636 -25.97 12.92 -31.37
CA GLU A 636 -25.53 13.95 -32.33
C GLU A 636 -24.84 15.12 -31.62
N THR A 637 -25.47 15.66 -30.56
CA THR A 637 -24.90 16.78 -29.80
C THR A 637 -23.62 16.39 -29.06
N ILE A 638 -23.61 15.24 -28.37
CA ILE A 638 -22.44 14.77 -27.61
C ILE A 638 -21.24 14.51 -28.55
N ASN A 639 -21.45 13.88 -29.71
CA ASN A 639 -20.33 13.65 -30.64
C ASN A 639 -19.82 14.95 -31.28
N HIS A 640 -20.68 15.94 -31.54
CA HIS A 640 -20.25 17.24 -32.05
C HIS A 640 -19.40 17.99 -31.01
N VAL A 641 -19.86 18.06 -29.76
CA VAL A 641 -19.11 18.68 -28.65
C VAL A 641 -17.80 17.92 -28.39
N LYS A 642 -17.80 16.58 -28.46
CA LYS A 642 -16.58 15.76 -28.40
C LYS A 642 -15.56 16.16 -29.47
N SER A 643 -15.99 16.33 -30.73
CA SER A 643 -15.11 16.76 -31.83
C SER A 643 -14.59 18.19 -31.65
N ILE A 644 -15.39 19.10 -31.09
CA ILE A 644 -14.95 20.46 -30.74
C ILE A 644 -13.88 20.40 -29.64
N ILE A 645 -14.11 19.65 -28.56
CA ILE A 645 -13.19 19.52 -27.44
C ILE A 645 -11.87 18.86 -27.89
N ALA A 646 -11.91 17.82 -28.71
CA ALA A 646 -10.70 17.19 -29.25
C ALA A 646 -9.80 18.14 -30.07
N GLN A 647 -10.39 19.16 -30.71
CA GLN A 647 -9.66 20.13 -31.53
C GLN A 647 -9.25 21.41 -30.78
N LYS A 648 -10.03 21.82 -29.76
CA LYS A 648 -9.94 23.15 -29.13
C LYS A 648 -9.80 23.14 -27.60
N GLY A 649 -9.85 21.96 -26.97
CA GLY A 649 -9.94 21.79 -25.52
C GLY A 649 -11.30 22.21 -24.93
N SER A 650 -11.56 21.87 -23.67
CA SER A 650 -12.81 22.20 -23.00
C SER A 650 -13.05 23.69 -22.75
N ASP A 651 -12.01 24.53 -22.87
CA ASP A 651 -12.14 26.01 -22.92
C ASP A 651 -13.11 26.46 -24.02
N ALA A 652 -13.22 25.70 -25.12
CA ALA A 652 -14.16 25.94 -26.21
C ALA A 652 -15.61 26.06 -25.74
N TRP A 653 -16.03 25.23 -24.77
CA TRP A 653 -17.36 25.28 -24.19
C TRP A 653 -17.68 26.64 -23.56
N TRP A 654 -16.67 27.33 -23.03
CA TRP A 654 -16.85 28.61 -22.34
C TRP A 654 -16.88 29.78 -23.33
N TYR A 655 -15.96 29.86 -24.30
CA TYR A 655 -15.88 31.00 -25.23
C TYR A 655 -16.74 30.90 -26.50
N MET A 656 -17.13 29.70 -26.96
CA MET A 656 -17.95 29.56 -28.18
C MET A 656 -19.43 29.87 -27.93
N THR A 657 -20.15 30.29 -28.98
CA THR A 657 -21.60 30.54 -28.92
C THR A 657 -22.39 29.23 -28.82
N VAL A 658 -23.67 29.30 -28.47
CA VAL A 658 -24.56 28.13 -28.49
C VAL A 658 -24.73 27.59 -29.92
N GLU A 659 -24.79 28.48 -30.92
CA GLU A 659 -24.87 28.11 -32.34
C GLU A 659 -23.64 27.33 -32.81
N ASP A 660 -22.44 27.79 -32.45
CA ASP A 660 -21.18 27.12 -32.79
C ASP A 660 -21.02 25.75 -32.11
N LEU A 661 -21.58 25.59 -30.90
CA LEU A 661 -21.53 24.37 -30.10
C LEU A 661 -22.62 23.35 -30.49
N LEU A 662 -23.66 23.77 -31.21
CA LEU A 662 -24.74 22.92 -31.68
C LEU A 662 -24.45 22.31 -33.07
N PRO A 663 -24.80 21.02 -33.31
CA PRO A 663 -24.79 20.42 -34.64
C PRO A 663 -25.69 21.21 -35.60
N THR A 664 -25.35 21.22 -36.89
CA THR A 664 -26.02 22.01 -37.94
C THR A 664 -27.56 21.97 -37.87
N LYS A 665 -28.13 20.79 -37.62
CA LYS A 665 -29.58 20.52 -37.47
C LYS A 665 -30.29 21.35 -36.39
N TYR A 666 -29.55 21.86 -35.40
CA TYR A 666 -30.08 22.62 -34.26
C TYR A 666 -29.73 24.11 -34.30
N ARG A 667 -28.92 24.56 -35.29
CA ARG A 667 -28.42 25.96 -35.34
C ARG A 667 -29.51 26.99 -35.58
N ASP A 668 -30.44 26.70 -36.48
CA ASP A 668 -31.60 27.55 -36.76
C ASP A 668 -32.48 27.80 -35.51
N ARG A 669 -32.35 26.93 -34.49
CA ARG A 669 -33.05 27.00 -33.21
C ARG A 669 -32.12 27.32 -32.03
N ALA A 670 -30.87 27.70 -32.27
CA ALA A 670 -29.88 27.93 -31.21
C ALA A 670 -30.31 29.02 -30.20
N ALA A 671 -31.10 30.00 -30.64
CA ALA A 671 -31.68 31.04 -29.80
C ALA A 671 -32.75 30.53 -28.80
N GLU A 672 -33.23 29.29 -28.95
CA GLU A 672 -34.14 28.63 -28.00
C GLU A 672 -33.40 27.90 -26.87
N TYR A 673 -32.07 27.81 -26.95
CA TYR A 673 -31.24 26.99 -26.04
C TYR A 673 -30.18 27.82 -25.31
N GLU A 674 -29.92 27.44 -24.07
CA GLU A 674 -28.74 27.84 -23.29
C GLU A 674 -27.79 26.64 -23.11
N LYS A 675 -26.49 26.88 -22.90
CA LYS A 675 -25.50 25.83 -22.60
C LYS A 675 -25.37 25.64 -21.09
N GLY A 676 -25.27 24.39 -20.63
CA GLY A 676 -25.07 24.07 -19.21
C GLY A 676 -23.72 24.57 -18.67
N THR A 677 -23.69 24.93 -17.39
CA THR A 677 -22.50 25.47 -16.69
C THR A 677 -21.79 24.45 -15.80
N ASP A 678 -22.41 23.29 -15.53
CA ASP A 678 -21.84 22.24 -14.68
C ASP A 678 -20.58 21.59 -15.31
N THR A 679 -19.56 21.37 -14.48
CA THR A 679 -18.44 20.47 -14.80
C THR A 679 -18.64 19.09 -14.20
N MET A 680 -17.92 18.10 -14.72
CA MET A 680 -17.88 16.74 -14.18
C MET A 680 -17.09 16.68 -12.85
N ASP A 681 -17.39 15.64 -12.06
CA ASP A 681 -16.63 15.21 -10.90
C ASP A 681 -15.23 14.71 -11.32
N VAL A 682 -14.16 15.13 -10.64
CA VAL A 682 -12.78 14.68 -10.93
C VAL A 682 -12.56 13.18 -10.69
N TRP A 683 -13.44 12.52 -9.94
CA TRP A 683 -13.47 11.06 -9.91
C TRP A 683 -13.91 10.45 -11.24
N PHE A 684 -14.70 11.16 -12.06
CA PHE A 684 -15.05 10.79 -13.42
C PHE A 684 -13.89 11.07 -14.39
N ASP A 685 -13.21 12.22 -14.24
CA ASP A 685 -11.98 12.54 -14.99
C ASP A 685 -10.96 11.40 -14.82
N SER A 686 -10.44 11.23 -13.61
CA SER A 686 -9.47 10.17 -13.28
C SER A 686 -10.00 8.76 -13.56
N GLY A 687 -11.29 8.51 -13.31
CA GLY A 687 -11.95 7.23 -13.60
C GLY A 687 -11.97 6.89 -15.09
N SER A 688 -12.06 7.89 -15.98
CA SER A 688 -12.03 7.69 -17.44
C SER A 688 -10.63 7.42 -18.02
N SER A 689 -9.57 7.46 -17.20
CA SER A 689 -8.17 7.29 -17.64
C SER A 689 -7.89 6.01 -18.45
N TRP A 690 -8.63 4.92 -18.23
CA TRP A 690 -8.49 3.70 -19.04
C TRP A 690 -8.95 3.91 -20.50
N ALA A 691 -9.87 4.84 -20.76
CA ALA A 691 -10.36 5.14 -22.10
C ALA A 691 -9.43 6.11 -22.86
N SER A 692 -8.87 7.10 -22.17
CA SER A 692 -7.92 8.06 -22.76
C SER A 692 -6.49 7.50 -22.91
N VAL A 693 -6.06 6.62 -22.00
CA VAL A 693 -4.67 6.13 -21.94
C VAL A 693 -4.55 4.71 -22.47
N LEU A 694 -5.20 3.73 -21.83
CA LEU A 694 -5.02 2.29 -22.13
C LEU A 694 -5.63 1.85 -23.47
N ARG A 695 -6.59 2.60 -24.01
CA ARG A 695 -7.24 2.30 -25.30
C ARG A 695 -6.72 3.10 -26.50
N LYS A 696 -6.11 4.27 -26.29
CA LYS A 696 -5.66 5.16 -27.38
C LYS A 696 -4.17 5.08 -27.70
N ARG A 697 -3.34 4.59 -26.77
CA ARG A 697 -1.88 4.52 -26.96
C ARG A 697 -1.47 3.11 -27.41
N ASP A 698 -0.91 2.98 -28.61
CA ASP A 698 -0.54 1.70 -29.24
C ASP A 698 0.43 0.83 -28.41
N CYS A 699 1.20 1.44 -27.51
CA CYS A 699 2.12 0.75 -26.59
C CYS A 699 1.44 0.17 -25.34
N LEU A 700 0.13 0.36 -25.19
CA LEU A 700 -0.68 -0.08 -24.07
C LEU A 700 -1.84 -0.99 -24.54
N SER A 701 -2.55 -1.59 -23.58
CA SER A 701 -3.73 -2.43 -23.84
C SER A 701 -4.71 -2.36 -22.67
N PHE A 702 -5.96 -2.72 -22.96
CA PHE A 702 -7.07 -2.74 -22.02
C PHE A 702 -7.62 -4.18 -21.89
N PRO A 703 -7.81 -4.73 -20.67
CA PRO A 703 -7.47 -4.14 -19.38
C PRO A 703 -5.94 -4.06 -19.15
N ALA A 704 -5.54 -3.30 -18.13
CA ALA A 704 -4.18 -3.34 -17.58
C ALA A 704 -3.94 -4.64 -16.78
N ASP A 705 -2.68 -5.06 -16.64
CA ASP A 705 -2.31 -6.16 -15.75
C ASP A 705 -2.50 -5.77 -14.28
N LEU A 706 -2.16 -4.52 -13.93
CA LEU A 706 -2.07 -4.05 -12.55
C LEU A 706 -2.48 -2.57 -12.39
N TYR A 707 -3.30 -2.30 -11.38
CA TYR A 707 -3.41 -0.99 -10.71
C TYR A 707 -2.75 -1.10 -9.32
N LEU A 708 -2.07 -0.05 -8.84
CA LEU A 708 -1.44 -0.03 -7.50
C LEU A 708 -1.59 1.34 -6.84
N GLU A 709 -2.42 1.46 -5.80
CA GLU A 709 -2.62 2.73 -5.07
C GLU A 709 -2.86 2.55 -3.56
N GLY A 710 -3.11 3.66 -2.86
CA GLY A 710 -3.44 3.71 -1.44
C GLY A 710 -4.83 3.14 -1.10
N THR A 711 -4.98 2.71 0.15
CA THR A 711 -6.18 2.09 0.72
C THR A 711 -7.46 2.92 0.55
N ASP A 712 -7.33 4.25 0.52
CA ASP A 712 -8.37 5.24 0.20
C ASP A 712 -9.00 5.05 -1.19
N GLN A 713 -8.26 4.60 -2.19
CA GLN A 713 -8.73 4.55 -3.58
C GLN A 713 -9.84 3.52 -3.85
N HIS A 714 -10.16 2.66 -2.88
CA HIS A 714 -11.40 1.86 -2.88
C HIS A 714 -12.68 2.71 -2.91
N ARG A 715 -12.63 3.97 -2.43
CA ARG A 715 -13.74 4.95 -2.54
C ARG A 715 -13.54 5.98 -3.66
N GLY A 716 -12.35 5.97 -4.28
CA GLY A 716 -11.92 6.88 -5.33
C GLY A 716 -11.63 6.12 -6.62
N TRP A 717 -10.39 6.19 -7.08
CA TRP A 717 -9.99 5.82 -8.44
C TRP A 717 -10.22 4.35 -8.80
N PHE A 718 -10.09 3.40 -7.87
CA PHE A 718 -10.38 1.99 -8.15
C PHE A 718 -11.87 1.79 -8.48
N GLN A 719 -12.76 2.45 -7.74
CA GLN A 719 -14.20 2.34 -7.93
C GLN A 719 -14.67 3.16 -9.14
N SER A 720 -14.19 4.40 -9.32
CA SER A 720 -14.62 5.21 -10.47
C SER A 720 -14.13 4.65 -11.81
N SER A 721 -12.90 4.09 -11.85
CA SER A 721 -12.41 3.34 -13.01
C SER A 721 -13.24 2.09 -13.27
N LEU A 722 -13.57 1.30 -12.23
CA LEU A 722 -14.43 0.12 -12.36
C LEU A 722 -15.82 0.49 -12.91
N LEU A 723 -16.50 1.45 -12.29
CA LEU A 723 -17.87 1.81 -12.65
C LEU A 723 -17.96 2.35 -14.08
N THR A 724 -17.07 3.27 -14.47
CA THR A 724 -17.04 3.81 -15.85
C THR A 724 -16.69 2.73 -16.88
N SER A 725 -15.70 1.86 -16.58
CA SER A 725 -15.29 0.76 -17.45
C SER A 725 -16.36 -0.32 -17.60
N VAL A 726 -17.07 -0.69 -16.53
CA VAL A 726 -18.15 -1.69 -16.61
C VAL A 726 -19.38 -1.13 -17.31
N ALA A 727 -19.79 0.10 -16.99
CA ALA A 727 -20.94 0.76 -17.63
C ALA A 727 -20.78 0.86 -19.16
N THR A 728 -19.57 1.15 -19.64
CA THR A 728 -19.25 1.25 -21.08
C THR A 728 -18.90 -0.09 -21.72
N THR A 729 -17.98 -0.86 -21.12
CA THR A 729 -17.33 -2.03 -21.75
C THR A 729 -17.80 -3.39 -21.25
N GLY A 730 -18.48 -3.46 -20.09
CA GLY A 730 -18.81 -4.71 -19.41
C GLY A 730 -17.63 -5.42 -18.73
N LYS A 731 -16.46 -4.76 -18.58
CA LYS A 731 -15.25 -5.32 -17.97
C LYS A 731 -14.62 -4.36 -16.96
N ALA A 732 -13.90 -4.91 -15.97
CA ALA A 732 -12.96 -4.12 -15.17
C ALA A 732 -11.80 -3.61 -16.04
N PRO A 733 -11.20 -2.44 -15.73
CA PRO A 733 -10.08 -1.88 -16.48
C PRO A 733 -8.72 -2.45 -16.04
N TYR A 734 -8.71 -3.30 -15.00
CA TYR A 734 -7.54 -3.94 -14.41
C TYR A 734 -7.78 -5.44 -14.20
N SER A 735 -6.70 -6.22 -14.26
CA SER A 735 -6.69 -7.67 -13.99
C SER A 735 -6.27 -7.98 -12.55
N SER A 736 -5.40 -7.17 -11.96
CA SER A 736 -4.98 -7.22 -10.56
C SER A 736 -5.01 -5.83 -9.92
N VAL A 737 -5.23 -5.77 -8.61
CA VAL A 737 -5.11 -4.56 -7.80
C VAL A 737 -4.21 -4.82 -6.59
N ILE A 738 -3.16 -4.02 -6.44
CA ILE A 738 -2.36 -3.94 -5.21
C ILE A 738 -2.79 -2.71 -4.41
N THR A 739 -2.99 -2.88 -3.12
CA THR A 739 -3.26 -1.80 -2.17
C THR A 739 -2.11 -1.63 -1.21
N HIS A 740 -1.74 -0.39 -0.90
CA HIS A 740 -0.90 -0.06 0.25
C HIS A 740 -1.64 0.78 1.32
N GLY A 741 -1.20 0.68 2.57
CA GLY A 741 -1.67 1.55 3.66
C GLY A 741 -1.12 2.98 3.57
N PHE A 742 -1.41 3.77 4.60
CA PHE A 742 -0.85 5.10 4.78
C PHE A 742 0.56 5.06 5.35
N VAL A 743 1.28 6.18 5.24
CA VAL A 743 2.54 6.39 5.95
C VAL A 743 2.27 7.23 7.20
N LEU A 744 2.84 6.79 8.32
CA LEU A 744 2.75 7.40 9.65
C LEU A 744 4.17 7.78 10.14
N ASP A 745 4.25 8.59 11.20
CA ASP A 745 5.54 8.92 11.83
C ASP A 745 6.10 7.75 12.67
N GLU A 746 7.28 7.93 13.28
CA GLU A 746 7.93 6.91 14.14
C GLU A 746 7.15 6.58 15.43
N LYS A 747 5.98 7.21 15.67
CA LYS A 747 5.08 6.96 16.80
C LYS A 747 3.72 6.40 16.35
N GLY A 748 3.52 6.14 15.06
CA GLY A 748 2.24 5.71 14.50
C GLY A 748 1.19 6.82 14.42
N LEU A 749 1.60 8.09 14.46
CA LEU A 749 0.68 9.23 14.31
C LEU A 749 0.57 9.67 12.84
N LYS A 750 -0.62 10.12 12.45
CA LYS A 750 -0.85 10.75 11.14
C LYS A 750 0.01 12.01 11.03
N MET A 751 0.80 12.10 9.95
CA MET A 751 1.66 13.26 9.72
C MET A 751 0.86 14.55 9.47
N SER A 752 1.23 15.65 10.12
CA SER A 752 0.63 16.96 9.90
C SER A 752 1.64 18.10 10.12
N LYS A 753 1.47 19.19 9.36
CA LYS A 753 2.38 20.36 9.46
C LYS A 753 2.30 21.06 10.82
N SER A 754 1.20 20.94 11.56
CA SER A 754 1.03 21.49 12.90
C SER A 754 1.68 20.65 14.01
N LEU A 755 1.81 19.33 13.82
CA LEU A 755 2.54 18.45 14.74
C LEU A 755 4.06 18.44 14.47
N GLY A 756 4.52 18.99 13.35
CA GLY A 756 5.93 19.05 12.96
C GLY A 756 6.55 17.69 12.60
N ASN A 757 5.74 16.61 12.53
CA ASN A 757 6.19 15.23 12.32
C ASN A 757 6.29 14.82 10.84
N VAL A 758 6.17 15.75 9.90
CA VAL A 758 6.16 15.47 8.45
C VAL A 758 7.55 15.11 7.94
N VAL A 759 7.70 13.91 7.37
CA VAL A 759 8.90 13.50 6.62
C VAL A 759 8.75 13.87 5.15
N ASP A 760 9.56 14.81 4.69
CA ASP A 760 9.68 15.20 3.28
C ASP A 760 10.65 14.27 2.52
N PRO A 761 10.22 13.60 1.42
CA PRO A 761 11.10 12.76 0.60
C PRO A 761 12.34 13.48 0.07
N ARG A 762 12.24 14.77 -0.27
CA ARG A 762 13.36 15.53 -0.82
C ARG A 762 14.44 15.72 0.23
N SER A 763 14.07 16.11 1.45
CA SER A 763 14.95 16.23 2.60
C SER A 763 15.61 14.90 3.03
N VAL A 764 14.96 13.75 2.79
CA VAL A 764 15.60 12.43 2.98
C VAL A 764 16.72 12.20 1.95
N ILE A 765 16.46 12.52 0.68
CA ILE A 765 17.37 12.24 -0.43
C ILE A 765 18.54 13.23 -0.50
N GLU A 766 18.24 14.52 -0.49
CA GLU A 766 19.19 15.62 -0.67
C GLU A 766 19.80 16.11 0.67
N GLY A 767 19.19 15.75 1.79
CA GLY A 767 19.54 16.19 3.14
C GLY A 767 18.72 17.41 3.58
N GLY A 768 18.56 17.56 4.90
CA GLY A 768 17.93 18.75 5.50
C GLY A 768 18.93 19.89 5.71
N LYS A 769 18.42 21.05 6.15
CA LYS A 769 19.23 22.26 6.44
C LYS A 769 20.40 21.99 7.39
N ASN A 770 20.24 21.08 8.35
CA ASN A 770 21.32 20.58 9.21
C ASN A 770 21.68 19.13 8.83
N GLN A 771 22.74 18.96 8.05
CA GLN A 771 23.20 17.65 7.58
C GLN A 771 23.71 16.71 8.69
N LYS A 772 23.90 17.20 9.93
CA LYS A 772 24.22 16.32 11.08
C LYS A 772 22.99 15.59 11.63
N GLU A 773 21.82 16.21 11.55
CA GLU A 773 20.54 15.67 12.03
C GLU A 773 19.77 14.98 10.89
N SER A 774 19.77 15.60 9.71
CA SER A 774 19.15 15.08 8.48
C SER A 774 20.19 14.99 7.36
N PRO A 775 21.09 13.99 7.38
CA PRO A 775 22.06 13.78 6.32
C PRO A 775 21.38 13.39 5.01
N ALA A 776 22.04 13.68 3.89
CA ALA A 776 21.61 13.20 2.57
C ALA A 776 21.76 11.67 2.48
N TYR A 777 20.65 10.95 2.58
CA TYR A 777 20.65 9.48 2.53
C TYR A 777 20.67 8.93 1.09
N GLY A 778 20.21 9.73 0.12
CA GLY A 778 20.01 9.27 -1.27
C GLY A 778 18.67 8.55 -1.50
N ALA A 779 18.29 8.44 -2.77
CA ALA A 779 17.10 7.73 -3.20
C ALA A 779 17.16 6.24 -2.87
N ASP A 780 18.31 5.59 -3.01
CA ASP A 780 18.40 4.15 -2.75
C ASP A 780 18.12 3.78 -1.28
N VAL A 781 18.42 4.64 -0.31
CA VAL A 781 18.07 4.40 1.10
C VAL A 781 16.57 4.58 1.36
N LEU A 782 15.93 5.54 0.68
CA LEU A 782 14.47 5.69 0.71
C LEU A 782 13.77 4.49 0.04
N ARG A 783 14.32 3.97 -1.05
CA ARG A 783 13.81 2.77 -1.73
C ARG A 783 14.03 1.50 -0.91
N LEU A 784 15.14 1.42 -0.18
CA LEU A 784 15.40 0.34 0.77
C LEU A 784 14.34 0.33 1.89
N TRP A 785 13.97 1.50 2.43
CA TRP A 785 12.85 1.61 3.39
C TRP A 785 11.55 1.07 2.79
N VAL A 786 11.15 1.51 1.59
CA VAL A 786 9.95 0.99 0.89
C VAL A 786 9.99 -0.53 0.73
N SER A 787 11.14 -1.11 0.39
CA SER A 787 11.29 -2.56 0.29
C SER A 787 11.31 -3.30 1.64
N SER A 788 11.51 -2.60 2.76
CA SER A 788 11.66 -3.21 4.09
C SER A 788 10.35 -3.36 4.86
N VAL A 789 9.30 -2.63 4.48
CA VAL A 789 8.01 -2.58 5.17
C VAL A 789 6.98 -3.49 4.51
N ASP A 790 6.10 -4.10 5.32
CA ASP A 790 4.87 -4.69 4.79
C ASP A 790 3.89 -3.55 4.49
N TYR A 791 3.86 -3.13 3.23
CA TYR A 791 3.06 -2.01 2.77
C TYR A 791 1.55 -2.30 2.79
N THR A 792 1.10 -3.53 3.04
CA THR A 792 -0.33 -3.87 3.00
C THR A 792 -1.12 -3.29 4.17
N GLY A 793 -0.44 -2.99 5.29
CA GLY A 793 -0.93 -2.15 6.38
C GLY A 793 -0.33 -0.75 6.37
N ASP A 794 -0.63 0.05 7.40
CA ASP A 794 0.00 1.36 7.58
C ASP A 794 1.46 1.22 8.03
N VAL A 795 2.35 2.05 7.47
CA VAL A 795 3.82 1.91 7.63
C VAL A 795 4.46 3.14 8.27
N MET A 796 5.47 2.94 9.11
CA MET A 796 6.14 4.02 9.86
C MET A 796 7.44 4.48 9.17
N ILE A 797 7.76 5.78 9.29
CA ILE A 797 9.04 6.34 8.84
C ILE A 797 9.54 7.48 9.74
N GLY A 798 10.87 7.61 9.83
CA GLY A 798 11.54 8.81 10.30
C GLY A 798 13.04 8.62 10.54
N SER A 799 13.57 9.40 11.47
CA SER A 799 15.00 9.61 11.72
C SER A 799 15.79 8.35 12.09
N GLN A 800 15.23 7.49 12.96
CA GLN A 800 15.88 6.27 13.42
C GLN A 800 15.75 5.16 12.38
N ILE A 801 14.59 5.04 11.74
CA ILE A 801 14.34 4.08 10.66
C ILE A 801 15.27 4.36 9.47
N LEU A 802 15.40 5.61 9.02
CA LEU A 802 16.29 6.00 7.93
C LEU A 802 17.77 5.78 8.27
N ARG A 803 18.19 6.04 9.52
CA ARG A 803 19.54 5.73 10.00
C ARG A 803 19.83 4.22 9.92
N GLN A 804 18.89 3.37 10.33
CA GLN A 804 19.02 1.92 10.24
C GLN A 804 19.11 1.44 8.78
N MET A 805 18.28 1.97 7.88
CA MET A 805 18.35 1.65 6.45
C MET A 805 19.70 2.09 5.84
N SER A 806 20.21 3.26 6.20
CA SER A 806 21.55 3.73 5.80
C SER A 806 22.66 2.78 6.25
N GLU A 807 22.60 2.25 7.47
CA GLU A 807 23.56 1.24 7.94
C GLU A 807 23.49 -0.07 7.15
N ILE A 808 22.30 -0.53 6.78
CA ILE A 808 22.10 -1.77 6.02
C ILE A 808 22.57 -1.58 4.57
N TYR A 809 22.20 -0.46 3.93
CA TYR A 809 22.73 -0.05 2.63
C TYR A 809 24.27 -0.01 2.61
N ARG A 810 24.90 0.54 3.66
CA ARG A 810 26.37 0.59 3.80
C ARG A 810 26.99 -0.82 3.96
N LYS A 811 26.33 -1.74 4.66
CA LYS A 811 26.78 -3.15 4.78
C LYS A 811 26.70 -3.87 3.43
N LEU A 812 25.62 -3.66 2.67
CA LEU A 812 25.43 -4.20 1.33
C LEU A 812 26.46 -3.64 0.34
N ARG A 813 26.63 -2.30 0.26
CA ARG A 813 27.66 -1.66 -0.58
C ARG A 813 29.08 -2.10 -0.20
N GLY A 814 29.36 -2.30 1.10
CA GLY A 814 30.64 -2.84 1.57
C GLY A 814 30.92 -4.26 1.08
N SER A 815 29.88 -5.11 1.02
CA SER A 815 29.97 -6.49 0.54
C SER A 815 30.12 -6.56 -0.98
N LEU A 816 29.38 -5.74 -1.74
CA LEU A 816 29.55 -5.60 -3.18
C LEU A 816 30.94 -5.04 -3.54
N ARG A 817 31.46 -4.09 -2.76
CA ARG A 817 32.85 -3.62 -2.88
C ARG A 817 33.86 -4.75 -2.63
N TYR A 818 33.63 -5.62 -1.65
CA TYR A 818 34.51 -6.76 -1.38
C TYR A 818 34.56 -7.71 -2.58
N LEU A 819 33.41 -8.03 -3.18
CA LEU A 819 33.33 -8.84 -4.40
C LEU A 819 34.11 -8.19 -5.55
N LEU A 820 33.78 -6.95 -5.93
CA LEU A 820 34.48 -6.19 -6.98
C LEU A 820 36.00 -6.17 -6.78
N ALA A 821 36.45 -5.87 -5.57
CA ALA A 821 37.86 -5.67 -5.27
C ALA A 821 38.70 -6.97 -5.33
N ASN A 822 38.06 -8.13 -5.14
CA ASN A 822 38.70 -9.44 -5.25
C ASN A 822 38.66 -10.02 -6.67
N LEU A 823 38.01 -9.32 -7.63
CA LEU A 823 37.89 -9.74 -9.03
C LEU A 823 38.72 -8.87 -9.98
N HIS A 824 39.57 -7.98 -9.45
CA HIS A 824 40.36 -7.02 -10.23
C HIS A 824 41.37 -7.63 -11.20
N ASP A 825 41.74 -8.89 -11.00
CA ASP A 825 42.63 -9.67 -11.87
C ASP A 825 41.93 -10.94 -12.43
N TRP A 826 40.60 -11.02 -12.32
CA TRP A 826 39.82 -12.15 -12.82
C TRP A 826 39.35 -11.90 -14.26
N LYS A 827 39.30 -12.98 -15.06
CA LYS A 827 38.86 -13.01 -16.45
C LYS A 827 37.96 -14.22 -16.64
N ALA A 828 37.05 -14.18 -17.61
CA ALA A 828 36.15 -15.30 -17.91
C ALA A 828 36.89 -16.62 -18.17
N ASP A 829 38.07 -16.56 -18.81
CA ASP A 829 38.94 -17.72 -19.09
C ASP A 829 39.47 -18.41 -17.83
N TYR A 830 39.40 -17.77 -16.66
CA TYR A 830 39.79 -18.34 -15.36
C TYR A 830 38.60 -18.94 -14.59
N THR A 831 37.47 -19.19 -15.27
CA THR A 831 36.29 -19.88 -14.71
C THR A 831 36.61 -21.35 -14.45
N VAL A 832 36.50 -21.78 -13.19
CA VAL A 832 36.65 -23.19 -12.80
C VAL A 832 35.33 -23.94 -12.99
N SER A 833 35.37 -25.15 -13.55
CA SER A 833 34.15 -25.93 -13.79
C SER A 833 33.52 -26.45 -12.49
N TYR A 834 32.18 -26.49 -12.44
CA TYR A 834 31.44 -26.81 -11.21
C TYR A 834 31.87 -28.13 -10.55
N HIS A 835 32.12 -29.18 -11.33
CA HIS A 835 32.53 -30.48 -10.80
C HIS A 835 33.87 -30.42 -10.05
N GLN A 836 34.81 -29.58 -10.50
CA GLN A 836 36.12 -29.41 -9.89
C GLN A 836 36.09 -28.56 -8.61
N LEU A 837 35.08 -27.70 -8.42
CA LEU A 837 35.02 -26.77 -7.29
C LEU A 837 35.11 -27.48 -5.92
N PRO A 838 35.79 -26.87 -4.93
CA PRO A 838 35.73 -27.26 -3.52
C PRO A 838 34.29 -27.44 -2.98
N ARG A 839 34.10 -28.24 -1.93
CA ARG A 839 32.80 -28.44 -1.25
C ARG A 839 32.24 -27.11 -0.73
N ILE A 840 33.07 -26.26 -0.13
CA ILE A 840 32.67 -24.91 0.33
C ILE A 840 32.21 -24.01 -0.83
N ASP A 841 32.84 -24.15 -2.01
CA ASP A 841 32.50 -23.36 -3.20
C ASP A 841 31.19 -23.84 -3.84
N LYS A 842 30.95 -25.15 -3.86
CA LYS A 842 29.66 -25.74 -4.26
C LYS A 842 28.53 -25.32 -3.31
N HIS A 843 28.75 -25.41 -1.99
CA HIS A 843 27.77 -24.98 -0.99
C HIS A 843 27.41 -23.49 -1.12
N ALA A 844 28.40 -22.62 -1.33
CA ALA A 844 28.15 -21.19 -1.53
C ALA A 844 27.28 -20.91 -2.77
N LEU A 845 27.49 -21.65 -3.87
CA LEU A 845 26.64 -21.55 -5.06
C LEU A 845 25.21 -22.07 -4.81
N TYR A 846 25.05 -23.18 -4.09
CA TYR A 846 23.73 -23.69 -3.69
C TYR A 846 22.93 -22.69 -2.84
N GLN A 847 23.59 -22.02 -1.88
CA GLN A 847 22.95 -20.98 -1.07
C GLN A 847 22.54 -19.76 -1.90
N LEU A 848 23.41 -19.31 -2.82
CA LEU A 848 23.08 -18.24 -3.78
C LEU A 848 21.84 -18.60 -4.61
N GLU A 849 21.79 -19.83 -5.12
CA GLU A 849 20.74 -20.29 -6.03
C GLU A 849 19.38 -20.43 -5.32
N ASN A 850 19.36 -20.95 -4.09
CA ASN A 850 18.17 -20.92 -3.23
C ASN A 850 17.72 -19.49 -2.91
N VAL A 851 18.65 -18.55 -2.71
CA VAL A 851 18.33 -17.13 -2.52
C VAL A 851 17.73 -16.51 -3.78
N VAL A 852 18.27 -16.78 -4.98
CA VAL A 852 17.69 -16.35 -6.27
C VAL A 852 16.25 -16.85 -6.40
N LYS A 853 16.05 -18.17 -6.27
CA LYS A 853 14.75 -18.85 -6.37
C LYS A 853 13.72 -18.28 -5.37
N THR A 854 14.13 -18.10 -4.12
CA THR A 854 13.25 -17.57 -3.07
C THR A 854 12.90 -16.10 -3.31
N ILE A 855 13.87 -15.27 -3.72
CA ILE A 855 13.63 -13.86 -4.01
C ILE A 855 12.72 -13.67 -5.24
N GLN A 856 12.90 -14.47 -6.30
CA GLN A 856 12.01 -14.46 -7.46
C GLN A 856 10.57 -14.77 -7.07
N GLY A 857 10.35 -15.81 -6.25
CA GLY A 857 9.02 -16.14 -5.72
C GLY A 857 8.39 -15.03 -4.87
N ASN A 858 9.21 -14.24 -4.16
CA ASN A 858 8.71 -13.08 -3.41
C ASN A 858 8.41 -11.87 -4.31
N TYR A 859 9.16 -11.64 -5.40
CA TYR A 859 8.83 -10.59 -6.39
C TYR A 859 7.49 -10.88 -7.10
N GLU A 860 7.23 -12.12 -7.55
CA GLU A 860 5.95 -12.49 -8.20
C GLU A 860 4.74 -12.45 -7.25
N ASN A 861 4.97 -12.53 -5.94
CA ASN A 861 3.94 -12.35 -4.92
C ASN A 861 3.94 -10.94 -4.29
N TYR A 862 4.76 -10.02 -4.79
CA TYR A 862 4.92 -8.64 -4.31
C TYR A 862 5.37 -8.49 -2.85
N GLN A 863 5.99 -9.52 -2.25
CA GLN A 863 6.37 -9.56 -0.83
C GLN A 863 7.77 -8.98 -0.58
N PHE A 864 7.96 -7.70 -0.92
CA PHE A 864 9.29 -7.05 -0.90
C PHE A 864 9.99 -7.08 0.47
N PHE A 865 9.26 -6.98 1.58
CA PHE A 865 9.83 -7.04 2.93
C PHE A 865 10.57 -8.35 3.23
N LYS A 866 10.13 -9.47 2.63
CA LYS A 866 10.82 -10.76 2.73
C LYS A 866 12.11 -10.76 1.91
N ILE A 867 12.11 -10.13 0.74
CA ILE A 867 13.31 -9.94 -0.10
C ILE A 867 14.37 -9.15 0.69
N PHE A 868 13.98 -8.06 1.32
CA PHE A 868 14.85 -7.27 2.20
C PHE A 868 15.44 -8.12 3.34
N GLN A 869 14.62 -8.90 4.05
CA GLN A 869 15.07 -9.79 5.14
C GLN A 869 16.05 -10.86 4.66
N ILE A 870 15.75 -11.53 3.52
CA ILE A 870 16.59 -12.57 2.92
C ILE A 870 17.93 -11.99 2.49
N LEU A 871 17.94 -10.87 1.75
CA LEU A 871 19.16 -10.18 1.31
C LEU A 871 20.01 -9.73 2.51
N GLN A 872 19.38 -9.15 3.53
CA GLN A 872 20.09 -8.70 4.74
C GLN A 872 20.74 -9.88 5.47
N ARG A 873 20.05 -11.01 5.62
CA ARG A 873 20.61 -12.23 6.21
C ARG A 873 21.76 -12.75 5.36
N PHE A 874 21.52 -13.04 4.08
CA PHE A 874 22.49 -13.67 3.18
C PHE A 874 23.80 -12.88 3.09
N VAL A 875 23.71 -11.58 2.86
CA VAL A 875 24.88 -10.72 2.68
C VAL A 875 25.67 -10.52 3.98
N ILE A 876 25.02 -10.50 5.14
CA ILE A 876 25.69 -10.27 6.43
C ILE A 876 26.19 -11.57 7.06
N VAL A 877 25.33 -12.59 7.16
CA VAL A 877 25.61 -13.83 7.88
C VAL A 877 26.42 -14.78 6.99
N ASP A 878 25.80 -15.24 5.91
CA ASP A 878 26.28 -16.37 5.13
C ASP A 878 27.50 -15.97 4.27
N LEU A 879 27.49 -14.74 3.72
CA LEU A 879 28.64 -14.16 3.03
C LEU A 879 29.63 -13.46 3.96
N SER A 880 29.26 -12.33 4.59
CA SER A 880 30.24 -11.44 5.25
C SER A 880 30.84 -11.99 6.56
N ASN A 881 30.12 -12.82 7.32
CA ASN A 881 30.60 -13.42 8.57
C ASN A 881 31.14 -14.86 8.40
N PHE A 882 30.88 -15.51 7.26
CA PHE A 882 31.38 -16.85 6.95
C PHE A 882 32.20 -16.87 5.64
N TYR A 883 31.57 -17.01 4.48
CA TYR A 883 32.28 -17.35 3.23
C TYR A 883 33.38 -16.34 2.87
N PHE A 884 33.11 -15.04 2.99
CA PHE A 884 34.11 -14.00 2.74
C PHE A 884 35.22 -13.96 3.79
N ASP A 885 35.00 -14.41 5.02
CA ASP A 885 36.02 -14.39 6.06
C ASP A 885 37.01 -15.55 5.89
N VAL A 886 36.49 -16.75 5.60
CA VAL A 886 37.27 -17.94 5.21
C VAL A 886 38.05 -17.71 3.91
N ALA A 887 37.40 -17.09 2.91
CA ALA A 887 38.01 -16.88 1.60
C ALA A 887 39.26 -15.98 1.58
N LYS A 888 39.44 -15.10 2.57
CA LYS A 888 40.57 -14.13 2.62
C LYS A 888 41.93 -14.80 2.53
N ASP A 889 42.12 -15.95 3.20
CA ASP A 889 43.40 -16.64 3.18
C ASP A 889 43.76 -17.09 1.75
N ARG A 890 42.90 -17.85 1.07
CA ARG A 890 43.15 -18.27 -0.32
C ARG A 890 43.16 -17.11 -1.34
N LEU A 891 42.36 -16.06 -1.13
CA LEU A 891 42.32 -14.89 -2.02
C LEU A 891 43.60 -14.03 -1.94
N TYR A 892 44.14 -13.83 -0.74
CA TYR A 892 45.26 -12.91 -0.50
C TYR A 892 46.62 -13.62 -0.43
N VAL A 893 46.65 -14.84 0.10
CA VAL A 893 47.88 -15.60 0.40
C VAL A 893 48.12 -16.70 -0.66
N GLY A 894 47.07 -17.33 -1.17
CA GLY A 894 47.16 -18.50 -2.05
C GLY A 894 47.99 -18.29 -3.33
N GLY A 895 48.18 -17.05 -3.76
CA GLY A 895 48.96 -16.68 -4.93
C GLY A 895 48.09 -16.50 -6.17
N SER A 896 48.42 -15.49 -6.98
CA SER A 896 47.56 -14.95 -8.03
C SER A 896 47.07 -15.99 -9.06
N THR A 897 47.90 -16.98 -9.41
CA THR A 897 47.59 -18.05 -10.38
C THR A 897 47.05 -19.34 -9.75
N SER A 898 46.94 -19.42 -8.42
CA SER A 898 46.59 -20.67 -7.73
C SER A 898 45.16 -21.15 -7.98
N TYR A 899 45.00 -22.47 -8.03
CA TYR A 899 43.71 -23.13 -8.30
C TYR A 899 42.62 -22.71 -7.30
N THR A 900 42.90 -22.77 -6.00
CA THR A 900 41.93 -22.44 -4.94
C THR A 900 41.54 -20.96 -4.90
N ARG A 901 42.39 -20.07 -5.44
CA ARG A 901 42.06 -18.66 -5.65
C ARG A 901 41.13 -18.48 -6.84
N ARG A 902 41.38 -19.15 -7.97
CA ARG A 902 40.51 -19.08 -9.17
C ARG A 902 39.16 -19.78 -8.97
N SER A 903 39.10 -20.87 -8.19
CA SER A 903 37.81 -21.46 -7.77
C SER A 903 36.99 -20.45 -6.95
N CYS A 904 37.63 -19.80 -5.96
CA CYS A 904 36.98 -18.77 -5.15
C CYS A 904 36.50 -17.60 -6.01
N GLN A 905 37.35 -17.04 -6.88
CA GLN A 905 36.97 -15.92 -7.75
C GLN A 905 35.82 -16.28 -8.70
N THR A 906 35.76 -17.51 -9.21
CA THR A 906 34.63 -18.00 -10.01
C THR A 906 33.30 -17.88 -9.23
N VAL A 907 33.30 -18.31 -7.97
CA VAL A 907 32.12 -18.19 -7.09
C VAL A 907 31.82 -16.73 -6.72
N LEU A 908 32.83 -15.89 -6.45
CA LEU A 908 32.62 -14.46 -6.18
C LEU A 908 32.04 -13.73 -7.40
N ALA A 909 32.43 -14.08 -8.63
CA ALA A 909 31.88 -13.50 -9.85
C ALA A 909 30.39 -13.87 -10.03
N ALA A 910 30.03 -15.13 -9.80
CA ALA A 910 28.64 -15.58 -9.80
C ALA A 910 27.78 -14.85 -8.75
N HIS A 911 28.29 -14.70 -7.53
CA HIS A 911 27.64 -13.94 -6.46
C HIS A 911 27.46 -12.46 -6.82
N LEU A 912 28.49 -11.82 -7.37
CA LEU A 912 28.43 -10.40 -7.75
C LEU A 912 27.37 -10.15 -8.82
N LEU A 913 27.42 -10.89 -9.93
CA LEU A 913 26.49 -10.72 -11.03
C LEU A 913 25.04 -11.00 -10.59
N SER A 914 24.82 -12.06 -9.81
CA SER A 914 23.49 -12.44 -9.35
C SER A 914 22.92 -11.43 -8.33
N ILE A 915 23.66 -11.10 -7.27
CA ILE A 915 23.17 -10.17 -6.23
C ILE A 915 22.86 -8.79 -6.84
N VAL A 916 23.70 -8.28 -7.74
CA VAL A 916 23.49 -6.99 -8.41
C VAL A 916 22.21 -7.00 -9.25
N ARG A 917 21.90 -8.09 -9.96
CA ARG A 917 20.65 -8.24 -10.72
C ARG A 917 19.42 -8.41 -9.82
N LEU A 918 19.54 -9.15 -8.70
CA LEU A 918 18.46 -9.35 -7.71
C LEU A 918 18.03 -8.04 -7.03
N ILE A 919 18.99 -7.16 -6.70
CA ILE A 919 18.69 -5.90 -6.00
C ILE A 919 18.37 -4.73 -6.95
N ALA A 920 18.64 -4.85 -8.26
CA ALA A 920 18.44 -3.76 -9.23
C ALA A 920 17.04 -3.12 -9.25
N PRO A 921 15.91 -3.86 -9.09
CA PRO A 921 14.60 -3.23 -8.99
C PRO A 921 14.44 -2.32 -7.76
N ILE A 922 15.05 -2.69 -6.63
CA ILE A 922 14.96 -1.97 -5.36
C ILE A 922 16.01 -0.85 -5.29
N LEU A 923 17.26 -1.15 -5.63
CA LEU A 923 18.43 -0.27 -5.49
C LEU A 923 19.10 -0.02 -6.87
N PRO A 924 18.42 0.66 -7.80
CA PRO A 924 18.89 0.78 -9.17
C PRO A 924 20.22 1.55 -9.27
N HIS A 925 20.45 2.56 -8.41
CA HIS A 925 21.66 3.38 -8.47
C HIS A 925 22.89 2.60 -7.94
N LEU A 926 22.76 1.89 -6.82
CA LEU A 926 23.83 1.03 -6.30
C LEU A 926 24.18 -0.10 -7.28
N SER A 927 23.16 -0.67 -7.92
CA SER A 927 23.33 -1.78 -8.87
C SER A 927 24.07 -1.33 -10.12
N GLU A 928 23.67 -0.18 -10.68
CA GLU A 928 24.36 0.42 -11.82
C GLU A 928 25.76 0.92 -11.44
N ASP A 929 25.95 1.56 -10.28
CA ASP A 929 27.29 2.01 -9.85
C ASP A 929 28.27 0.84 -9.68
N VAL A 930 27.78 -0.34 -9.27
CA VAL A 930 28.56 -1.58 -9.25
C VAL A 930 28.79 -2.11 -10.67
N TRP A 931 27.79 -2.08 -11.55
CA TRP A 931 27.90 -2.53 -12.95
C TRP A 931 28.94 -1.71 -13.74
N GLN A 932 28.89 -0.38 -13.62
CA GLN A 932 29.85 0.56 -14.22
C GLN A 932 31.27 0.45 -13.61
N ASN A 933 31.47 -0.33 -12.54
CA ASN A 933 32.78 -0.60 -11.93
C ASN A 933 33.21 -2.09 -12.06
N LEU A 934 32.51 -2.90 -12.88
CA LEU A 934 32.92 -4.30 -13.11
C LEU A 934 34.33 -4.36 -13.73
N PRO A 935 35.27 -5.16 -13.17
CA PRO A 935 36.63 -5.28 -13.69
C PRO A 935 36.74 -6.16 -14.96
N PHE A 936 35.62 -6.69 -15.45
CA PHE A 936 35.52 -7.54 -16.64
C PHE A 936 34.23 -7.21 -17.41
N GLN A 937 34.18 -7.54 -18.70
CA GLN A 937 32.97 -7.40 -19.51
C GLN A 937 32.00 -8.55 -19.24
N TYR A 938 30.70 -8.25 -19.07
CA TYR A 938 29.65 -9.27 -19.03
C TYR A 938 28.95 -9.36 -20.39
N THR A 939 29.07 -10.52 -21.03
CA THR A 939 28.40 -10.83 -22.29
C THR A 939 27.12 -11.62 -22.01
N THR A 940 26.00 -11.16 -22.58
CA THR A 940 24.71 -11.84 -22.53
C THR A 940 24.72 -13.14 -23.35
N GLU A 941 23.76 -14.02 -23.12
CA GLU A 941 23.55 -15.27 -23.87
C GLU A 941 23.46 -15.07 -25.39
N TYR A 942 23.02 -13.87 -25.83
CA TYR A 942 22.92 -13.46 -27.23
C TYR A 942 24.24 -12.89 -27.81
N GLY A 943 25.36 -13.05 -27.11
CA GLY A 943 26.68 -12.58 -27.55
C GLY A 943 26.91 -11.06 -27.44
N SER A 944 25.95 -10.29 -26.94
CA SER A 944 26.07 -8.83 -26.79
C SER A 944 26.56 -8.43 -25.39
N VAL A 945 27.51 -7.50 -25.30
CA VAL A 945 28.02 -6.98 -24.03
C VAL A 945 26.99 -6.07 -23.37
N ALA A 946 26.59 -6.37 -22.14
CA ALA A 946 25.63 -5.58 -21.37
C ALA A 946 26.32 -4.35 -20.74
N LYS A 947 26.00 -3.15 -21.24
CA LYS A 947 26.55 -1.89 -20.74
C LYS A 947 25.89 -1.42 -19.45
N TYR A 948 24.64 -1.83 -19.21
CA TYR A 948 23.85 -1.46 -18.05
C TYR A 948 23.30 -2.71 -17.35
N VAL A 949 23.13 -2.65 -16.02
CA VAL A 949 22.68 -3.83 -15.23
C VAL A 949 21.38 -4.45 -15.74
N PHE A 950 20.46 -3.63 -16.24
CA PHE A 950 19.16 -4.10 -16.74
C PHE A 950 19.21 -4.78 -18.11
N GLU A 951 20.29 -4.61 -18.89
CA GLU A 951 20.50 -5.38 -20.13
C GLU A 951 20.85 -6.85 -19.84
N ALA A 952 21.32 -7.17 -18.63
CA ALA A 952 21.67 -8.52 -18.23
C ALA A 952 20.48 -9.45 -17.96
N LYS A 953 19.22 -8.95 -17.97
CA LYS A 953 17.99 -9.70 -17.61
C LYS A 953 18.04 -10.24 -16.16
N TRP A 954 16.98 -10.92 -15.73
CA TRP A 954 16.93 -11.65 -14.46
C TRP A 954 17.89 -12.86 -14.48
N PRO A 955 18.58 -13.22 -13.36
CA PRO A 955 19.36 -14.46 -13.30
C PRO A 955 18.48 -15.69 -13.55
N ALA A 956 18.80 -16.44 -14.59
CA ALA A 956 18.21 -17.75 -14.85
C ALA A 956 18.63 -18.76 -13.77
N LEU A 957 17.72 -19.66 -13.38
CA LEU A 957 18.00 -20.63 -12.32
C LEU A 957 18.97 -21.71 -12.80
N ASN A 958 19.97 -22.02 -11.99
CA ASN A 958 20.96 -23.04 -12.28
C ASN A 958 20.66 -24.35 -11.54
N GLU A 959 19.92 -25.24 -12.19
CA GLU A 959 19.52 -26.54 -11.62
C GLU A 959 20.71 -27.35 -11.09
N LYS A 960 21.88 -27.27 -11.74
CA LYS A 960 23.11 -27.97 -11.32
C LYS A 960 23.72 -27.44 -10.01
N TRP A 961 23.34 -26.24 -9.57
CA TRP A 961 23.72 -25.69 -8.27
C TRP A 961 22.67 -25.98 -7.19
N LEU A 962 21.44 -26.33 -7.56
CA LEU A 962 20.42 -26.85 -6.63
C LEU A 962 20.56 -28.35 -6.37
N ASP A 963 21.08 -29.11 -7.35
CA ASP A 963 21.32 -30.55 -7.30
C ASP A 963 22.57 -30.92 -6.45
N ILE A 964 22.53 -30.55 -5.17
CA ILE A 964 23.45 -31.03 -4.13
C ILE A 964 22.71 -32.09 -3.28
N PRO A 965 23.33 -33.24 -2.95
CA PRO A 965 22.74 -34.25 -2.07
C PRO A 965 22.28 -33.68 -0.72
N VAL A 966 21.15 -34.18 -0.21
CA VAL A 966 20.53 -33.70 1.04
C VAL A 966 21.47 -33.89 2.22
N GLU A 967 22.23 -34.98 2.22
CA GLU A 967 23.22 -35.36 3.21
C GLU A 967 24.37 -34.33 3.30
N GLU A 968 24.81 -33.78 2.15
CA GLU A 968 25.82 -32.72 2.09
C GLU A 968 25.24 -31.39 2.59
N ILE A 969 23.97 -31.09 2.29
CA ILE A 969 23.28 -29.88 2.78
C ILE A 969 23.13 -29.93 4.32
N GLU A 970 22.72 -31.07 4.87
CA GLU A 970 22.62 -31.30 6.32
C GLU A 970 24.00 -31.24 6.99
N PHE A 971 25.02 -31.85 6.39
CA PHE A 971 26.40 -31.81 6.88
C PHE A 971 26.93 -30.37 6.94
N TRP A 972 26.74 -29.54 5.90
CA TRP A 972 27.10 -28.12 5.97
C TRP A 972 26.31 -27.35 7.03
N GLY A 973 25.06 -27.74 7.31
CA GLY A 973 24.31 -27.26 8.47
C GLY A 973 25.06 -27.53 9.80
N LYS A 974 25.47 -28.79 10.02
CA LYS A 974 26.27 -29.20 11.19
C LYS A 974 27.60 -28.44 11.27
N ILE A 975 28.28 -28.22 10.15
CA ILE A 975 29.56 -27.46 10.08
C ILE A 975 29.38 -25.99 10.48
N LEU A 976 28.28 -25.34 10.08
CA LEU A 976 28.00 -23.94 10.44
C LEU A 976 27.61 -23.77 11.92
N GLU A 977 26.87 -24.74 12.46
CA GLU A 977 26.56 -24.83 13.89
C GLU A 977 27.84 -25.07 14.72
N LEU A 978 28.65 -26.06 14.32
CA LEU A 978 29.96 -26.36 14.91
C LEU A 978 30.90 -25.15 14.87
N ARG A 979 30.97 -24.43 13.74
CA ARG A 979 31.77 -23.19 13.62
C ARG A 979 31.32 -22.13 14.62
N THR A 980 30.02 -22.04 14.92
CA THR A 980 29.50 -21.07 15.89
C THR A 980 29.99 -21.40 17.30
N GLU A 981 29.93 -22.67 17.69
CA GLU A 981 30.41 -23.15 18.99
C GLU A 981 31.94 -23.13 19.13
N VAL A 982 32.69 -23.45 18.07
CA VAL A 982 34.15 -23.26 18.03
C VAL A 982 34.51 -21.79 18.24
N ASN A 983 33.79 -20.85 17.60
CA ASN A 983 34.00 -19.41 17.84
C ASN A 983 33.65 -18.98 19.27
N ARG A 984 32.66 -19.62 19.92
CA ARG A 984 32.35 -19.39 21.35
C ARG A 984 33.52 -19.80 22.25
N VAL A 985 34.07 -21.01 22.07
CA VAL A 985 35.23 -21.47 22.88
C VAL A 985 36.49 -20.64 22.59
N LEU A 986 36.72 -20.24 21.32
CA LEU A 986 37.81 -19.33 20.96
C LEU A 986 37.69 -17.95 21.63
N GLU A 987 36.49 -17.39 21.81
CA GLU A 987 36.32 -16.11 22.52
C GLU A 987 36.55 -16.25 24.04
N VAL A 988 36.25 -17.41 24.64
CA VAL A 988 36.62 -17.70 26.03
C VAL A 988 38.14 -17.78 26.18
N ALA A 989 38.83 -18.53 25.31
CA ALA A 989 40.29 -18.63 25.30
C ALA A 989 40.99 -17.28 25.03
N ARG A 990 40.37 -16.42 24.20
CA ARG A 990 40.80 -15.03 23.94
C ARG A 990 40.62 -14.12 25.15
N THR A 991 39.49 -14.26 25.85
CA THR A 991 39.21 -13.54 27.12
C THR A 991 40.19 -13.96 28.22
N GLY A 992 40.53 -15.26 28.28
CA GLY A 992 41.59 -15.83 29.11
C GLY A 992 43.03 -15.47 28.69
N LYS A 993 43.21 -14.67 27.63
CA LYS A 993 44.51 -14.23 27.09
C LYS A 993 45.42 -15.35 26.55
N LEU A 994 44.91 -16.57 26.36
CA LEU A 994 45.70 -17.65 25.74
C LEU A 994 46.05 -17.30 24.29
N ILE A 995 45.06 -16.84 23.53
CA ILE A 995 45.16 -16.48 22.11
C ILE A 995 44.76 -15.02 21.88
N GLY A 996 45.31 -14.37 20.85
CA GLY A 996 44.89 -13.05 20.40
C GLY A 996 43.95 -13.15 19.19
N ALA A 997 44.49 -13.63 18.06
CA ALA A 997 43.73 -13.99 16.88
C ALA A 997 43.24 -15.45 16.95
N SER A 998 42.22 -15.81 16.17
CA SER A 998 41.81 -17.22 16.02
C SER A 998 42.92 -18.07 15.37
N LEU A 999 43.77 -17.46 14.54
CA LEU A 999 44.97 -18.09 13.97
C LEU A 999 46.00 -18.50 15.03
N ASP A 1000 46.02 -17.92 16.23
CA ASP A 1000 46.97 -18.31 17.27
C ASP A 1000 46.58 -19.67 17.93
N ALA A 1001 45.47 -20.28 17.52
CA ALA A 1001 44.83 -21.43 18.16
C ALA A 1001 44.97 -22.74 17.35
N LYS A 1002 45.01 -23.85 18.10
CA LYS A 1002 44.69 -25.19 17.63
C LYS A 1002 43.36 -25.63 18.25
N VAL A 1003 42.47 -26.17 17.42
CA VAL A 1003 41.15 -26.65 17.83
C VAL A 1003 41.14 -28.17 17.83
N TYR A 1004 40.57 -28.76 18.88
CA TYR A 1004 40.36 -30.21 19.00
C TYR A 1004 38.86 -30.46 19.04
N ILE A 1005 38.37 -31.47 18.32
CA ILE A 1005 36.95 -31.83 18.29
C ILE A 1005 36.79 -33.32 18.56
N TYR A 1006 35.87 -33.66 19.45
CA TYR A 1006 35.37 -35.02 19.66
C TYR A 1006 33.88 -35.04 19.36
N SER A 1007 33.41 -36.05 18.64
CA SER A 1007 31.98 -36.30 18.42
C SER A 1007 31.61 -37.69 18.95
N SER A 1008 30.46 -37.80 19.62
CA SER A 1008 29.90 -39.09 20.00
C SER A 1008 29.28 -39.86 18.83
N ASP A 1009 29.10 -39.22 17.67
CA ASP A 1009 28.69 -39.86 16.42
C ASP A 1009 29.92 -40.17 15.56
N ALA A 1010 30.11 -41.47 15.28
CA ALA A 1010 31.19 -41.95 14.42
C ALA A 1010 31.06 -41.48 12.96
N SER A 1011 29.84 -41.22 12.47
CA SER A 1011 29.60 -40.70 11.13
C SER A 1011 30.12 -39.26 11.01
N LEU A 1012 29.64 -38.36 11.89
CA LEU A 1012 30.13 -36.99 11.97
C LEU A 1012 31.64 -36.92 12.25
N ALA A 1013 32.17 -37.77 13.14
CA ALA A 1013 33.61 -37.85 13.38
C ALA A 1013 34.39 -38.20 12.10
N SER A 1014 33.96 -39.21 11.34
CA SER A 1014 34.62 -39.62 10.10
C SER A 1014 34.54 -38.54 9.01
N GLN A 1015 33.40 -37.86 8.87
CA GLN A 1015 33.25 -36.74 7.93
C GLN A 1015 34.09 -35.52 8.32
N LEU A 1016 34.28 -35.27 9.62
CA LEU A 1016 35.17 -34.20 10.10
C LEU A 1016 36.65 -34.55 9.88
N SER A 1017 37.04 -35.81 10.04
CA SER A 1017 38.40 -36.27 9.70
C SER A 1017 38.69 -36.18 8.21
N GLU A 1018 37.71 -36.49 7.34
CA GLU A 1018 37.80 -36.25 5.89
C GLU A 1018 38.11 -34.78 5.57
N LEU A 1019 37.49 -33.83 6.29
CA LEU A 1019 37.80 -32.40 6.18
C LEU A 1019 39.13 -31.98 6.82
N CYS A 1020 39.71 -32.75 7.75
CA CYS A 1020 41.07 -32.51 8.23
C CYS A 1020 42.13 -32.95 7.20
N GLU A 1021 41.89 -34.06 6.50
CA GLU A 1021 42.80 -34.65 5.50
C GLU A 1021 42.49 -34.20 4.05
N ALA A 1022 41.55 -33.27 3.87
CA ALA A 1022 41.05 -32.87 2.55
C ALA A 1022 42.16 -32.44 1.58
N THR A 1023 42.20 -33.11 0.42
CA THR A 1023 43.20 -32.90 -0.65
C THR A 1023 43.22 -31.47 -1.22
N THR A 1024 42.15 -30.70 -1.00
CA THR A 1024 42.03 -29.30 -1.43
C THR A 1024 42.00 -28.38 -0.21
N ASP A 1025 43.08 -27.62 -0.02
CA ASP A 1025 43.32 -26.66 1.08
C ASP A 1025 42.10 -25.76 1.40
N ALA A 1026 41.25 -25.42 0.41
CA ALA A 1026 40.06 -24.60 0.61
C ALA A 1026 38.95 -25.25 1.47
N ASP A 1027 38.83 -26.58 1.49
CA ASP A 1027 37.82 -27.31 2.27
C ASP A 1027 38.33 -27.71 3.67
N THR A 1028 39.63 -27.51 3.95
CA THR A 1028 40.24 -28.04 5.17
C THR A 1028 39.68 -27.40 6.44
N LEU A 1029 39.41 -28.23 7.46
CA LEU A 1029 38.61 -27.85 8.63
C LEU A 1029 39.16 -26.62 9.40
N HIS A 1030 40.49 -26.48 9.49
CA HIS A 1030 41.14 -25.32 10.11
C HIS A 1030 40.85 -23.99 9.37
N ARG A 1031 40.68 -24.01 8.04
CA ARG A 1031 40.27 -22.83 7.26
C ARG A 1031 38.84 -22.44 7.58
N LEU A 1032 37.93 -23.41 7.70
CA LEU A 1032 36.51 -23.16 8.00
C LEU A 1032 36.34 -22.44 9.35
N PHE A 1033 37.14 -22.81 10.35
CA PHE A 1033 37.17 -22.16 11.67
C PHE A 1033 38.09 -20.93 11.75
N ILE A 1034 38.93 -20.69 10.75
CA ILE A 1034 39.92 -19.61 10.69
C ILE A 1034 40.93 -19.72 11.86
N THR A 1035 41.45 -20.93 12.05
CA THR A 1035 42.52 -21.28 12.99
C THR A 1035 43.73 -21.84 12.23
N SER A 1036 44.90 -21.94 12.88
CA SER A 1036 46.08 -22.51 12.19
C SER A 1036 45.99 -24.03 12.06
N GLN A 1037 45.35 -24.68 13.02
CA GLN A 1037 45.26 -26.13 13.13
C GLN A 1037 43.86 -26.53 13.64
N ALA A 1038 43.39 -27.69 13.19
CA ALA A 1038 42.21 -28.38 13.68
C ALA A 1038 42.52 -29.89 13.70
N GLU A 1039 42.03 -30.62 14.69
CA GLU A 1039 42.29 -32.05 14.89
C GLU A 1039 41.03 -32.74 15.43
N ILE A 1040 40.76 -33.96 14.96
CA ILE A 1040 39.67 -34.80 15.48
C ILE A 1040 40.30 -35.84 16.41
N ILE A 1041 39.89 -35.84 17.67
CA ILE A 1041 40.42 -36.75 18.70
C ILE A 1041 39.50 -37.98 18.85
N PRO A 1042 40.06 -39.21 19.02
CA PRO A 1042 39.27 -40.45 18.99
C PRO A 1042 38.56 -40.77 20.33
N SER A 1043 39.04 -40.22 21.45
CA SER A 1043 38.39 -40.32 22.77
C SER A 1043 38.71 -39.09 23.62
N LEU A 1044 37.89 -38.85 24.66
CA LEU A 1044 38.13 -37.86 25.71
C LEU A 1044 38.98 -38.40 26.88
N ASP A 1045 39.21 -39.71 26.94
CA ASP A 1045 39.95 -40.36 28.05
C ASP A 1045 41.47 -40.17 27.97
N ASP A 1046 41.98 -39.74 26.82
CA ASP A 1046 43.40 -39.48 26.55
C ASP A 1046 43.95 -38.38 27.50
N GLU A 1047 45.11 -38.63 28.09
CA GLU A 1047 45.79 -37.69 29.00
C GLU A 1047 46.11 -36.34 28.33
N ASN A 1048 46.32 -36.32 27.01
CA ASN A 1048 46.53 -35.10 26.25
C ASN A 1048 45.29 -34.18 26.26
N VAL A 1049 44.08 -34.75 26.33
CA VAL A 1049 42.82 -33.99 26.37
C VAL A 1049 42.66 -33.27 27.71
N LYS A 1050 43.08 -33.90 28.81
CA LYS A 1050 43.07 -33.32 30.18
C LYS A 1050 43.95 -32.07 30.30
N ASN A 1051 44.95 -31.92 29.42
CA ASN A 1051 45.86 -30.77 29.39
C ASN A 1051 45.39 -29.60 28.51
N ILE A 1052 44.21 -29.69 27.88
CA ILE A 1052 43.68 -28.63 27.02
C ILE A 1052 43.02 -27.53 27.89
N PRO A 1053 43.52 -26.28 27.89
CA PRO A 1053 43.21 -25.27 28.90
C PRO A 1053 41.82 -24.62 28.78
N TYR A 1054 41.18 -24.70 27.61
CA TYR A 1054 39.80 -24.24 27.40
C TYR A 1054 39.03 -25.27 26.60
N SER A 1055 37.83 -25.60 27.07
CA SER A 1055 36.94 -26.53 26.41
C SER A 1055 35.47 -26.16 26.60
N GLY A 1056 34.60 -26.83 25.86
CA GLY A 1056 33.15 -26.74 26.00
C GLY A 1056 32.45 -27.90 25.32
N GLU A 1057 31.26 -28.23 25.81
CA GLU A 1057 30.37 -29.21 25.18
C GLU A 1057 29.18 -28.50 24.53
N CYS A 1058 28.66 -29.09 23.46
CA CYS A 1058 27.47 -28.66 22.75
C CYS A 1058 26.69 -29.86 22.19
N LEU A 1059 25.43 -29.61 21.81
CA LEU A 1059 24.58 -30.56 21.10
C LEU A 1059 24.31 -30.01 19.70
N ILE A 1060 24.85 -30.67 18.68
CA ILE A 1060 24.71 -30.28 17.27
C ILE A 1060 23.71 -31.23 16.63
N GLN A 1061 22.51 -30.74 16.34
CA GLN A 1061 21.38 -31.55 15.85
C GLN A 1061 21.12 -32.82 16.71
N GLY A 1062 21.35 -32.75 18.02
CA GLY A 1062 21.22 -33.86 18.98
C GLY A 1062 22.48 -34.73 19.17
N THR A 1063 23.51 -34.57 18.34
CA THR A 1063 24.82 -35.23 18.53
C THR A 1063 25.64 -34.49 19.59
N LYS A 1064 26.21 -35.20 20.57
CA LYS A 1064 27.10 -34.58 21.56
C LYS A 1064 28.48 -34.33 20.93
N VAL A 1065 28.92 -33.07 20.97
CA VAL A 1065 30.24 -32.66 20.47
C VAL A 1065 30.98 -31.89 21.56
N TRP A 1066 32.22 -32.30 21.83
CA TRP A 1066 33.15 -31.62 22.73
C TRP A 1066 34.20 -30.88 21.89
N ILE A 1067 34.55 -29.67 22.31
CA ILE A 1067 35.46 -28.76 21.61
C ILE A 1067 36.53 -28.31 22.60
N GLY A 1068 37.79 -28.45 22.22
CA GLY A 1068 38.97 -28.00 22.96
C GLY A 1068 39.76 -26.94 22.20
N VAL A 1069 40.42 -26.03 22.92
CA VAL A 1069 41.28 -24.98 22.35
C VAL A 1069 42.60 -24.90 23.12
N SER A 1070 43.70 -25.02 22.38
CA SER A 1070 45.06 -24.71 22.86
C SER A 1070 45.72 -23.65 21.94
N ARG A 1071 46.98 -23.30 22.20
CA ARG A 1071 47.79 -22.57 21.20
C ARG A 1071 48.19 -23.49 20.06
N ALA A 1072 48.26 -22.92 18.86
CA ALA A 1072 48.85 -23.60 17.71
C ALA A 1072 50.34 -23.92 17.93
N THR A 1073 50.80 -25.03 17.36
CA THR A 1073 52.19 -25.50 17.49
C THR A 1073 53.08 -24.94 16.38
N GLY A 1074 54.40 -25.02 16.59
CA GLY A 1074 55.40 -24.43 15.69
C GLY A 1074 55.47 -22.90 15.76
N SER A 1075 55.94 -22.29 14.68
CA SER A 1075 56.22 -20.85 14.60
C SER A 1075 55.28 -20.13 13.65
N LYS A 1076 55.06 -18.82 13.88
CA LYS A 1076 54.18 -17.99 13.05
C LYS A 1076 54.82 -17.65 11.71
N CYS A 1077 54.14 -17.96 10.60
CA CYS A 1077 54.55 -17.52 9.28
C CYS A 1077 54.26 -16.02 9.07
N GLU A 1078 55.27 -15.21 8.70
CA GLU A 1078 55.11 -13.75 8.56
C GLU A 1078 54.20 -13.31 7.39
N ARG A 1079 53.99 -14.17 6.38
CA ARG A 1079 53.14 -13.86 5.20
C ARG A 1079 51.66 -14.22 5.38
N CYS A 1080 51.35 -15.39 5.96
CA CYS A 1080 49.96 -15.86 6.14
C CYS A 1080 49.44 -15.78 7.58
N TRP A 1081 50.33 -15.66 8.54
CA TRP A 1081 50.07 -15.56 9.98
C TRP A 1081 49.45 -16.81 10.62
N ASN A 1082 49.30 -17.90 9.85
CA ASN A 1082 49.14 -19.23 10.41
C ASN A 1082 50.46 -19.65 11.10
N TYR A 1083 50.33 -20.40 12.19
CA TYR A 1083 51.41 -21.09 12.88
C TYR A 1083 51.63 -22.46 12.22
N SER A 1084 52.89 -22.87 12.08
CA SER A 1084 53.25 -24.16 11.50
C SER A 1084 54.65 -24.58 11.95
N GLU A 1085 54.82 -25.88 12.18
CA GLU A 1085 56.12 -26.51 12.50
C GLU A 1085 57.08 -26.52 11.30
N GLN A 1086 56.59 -26.24 10.08
CA GLN A 1086 57.43 -26.04 8.90
C GLN A 1086 58.09 -24.65 8.85
N VAL A 1087 57.72 -23.69 9.72
CA VAL A 1087 58.37 -22.37 9.74
C VAL A 1087 59.77 -22.52 10.31
N GLY A 1088 60.77 -22.30 9.46
CA GLY A 1088 62.19 -22.53 9.73
C GLY A 1088 62.83 -23.61 8.87
N SER A 1089 62.05 -24.39 8.09
CA SER A 1089 62.59 -25.48 7.25
C SER A 1089 63.22 -25.02 5.93
N VAL A 1090 63.13 -23.73 5.58
CA VAL A 1090 63.65 -23.15 4.34
C VAL A 1090 64.70 -22.08 4.66
N SER A 1091 65.93 -22.26 4.19
CA SER A 1091 67.09 -21.39 4.45
C SER A 1091 66.87 -19.93 4.06
N ASP A 1092 66.28 -19.71 2.89
CA ASP A 1092 66.24 -18.39 2.23
C ASP A 1092 65.12 -17.51 2.82
N HIS A 1093 64.10 -18.17 3.39
CA HIS A 1093 62.91 -17.56 3.95
C HIS A 1093 62.48 -18.28 5.25
N PRO A 1094 63.30 -18.23 6.32
CA PRO A 1094 63.09 -19.02 7.54
C PRO A 1094 61.83 -18.62 8.32
N THR A 1095 61.25 -17.46 8.04
CA THR A 1095 59.99 -16.98 8.63
C THR A 1095 58.73 -17.31 7.80
N LEU A 1096 58.86 -18.14 6.76
CA LEU A 1096 57.74 -18.65 5.95
C LEU A 1096 57.47 -20.14 6.21
N CYS A 1097 56.21 -20.56 6.09
CA CYS A 1097 55.83 -21.97 5.99
C CYS A 1097 55.87 -22.43 4.52
N GLY A 1098 55.90 -23.74 4.26
CA GLY A 1098 56.04 -24.30 2.91
C GLY A 1098 55.03 -23.76 1.89
N ARG A 1099 53.75 -23.62 2.28
CA ARG A 1099 52.68 -23.02 1.46
C ARG A 1099 52.94 -21.56 1.08
N CYS A 1100 53.62 -20.79 1.93
CA CYS A 1100 53.98 -19.42 1.60
C CYS A 1100 55.25 -19.36 0.75
N TYR A 1101 56.24 -20.21 1.02
CA TYR A 1101 57.45 -20.29 0.22
C TYR A 1101 57.14 -20.69 -1.23
N SER A 1102 56.27 -21.69 -1.47
CA SER A 1102 55.91 -22.11 -2.83
C SER A 1102 55.24 -21.01 -3.66
N VAL A 1103 54.57 -20.03 -3.03
CA VAL A 1103 53.98 -18.87 -3.72
C VAL A 1103 55.04 -17.79 -4.02
N ILE A 1104 56.10 -17.66 -3.22
CA ILE A 1104 57.21 -16.72 -3.45
C ILE A 1104 58.24 -17.29 -4.44
N ALA A 1105 58.44 -18.61 -4.45
CA ALA A 1105 59.43 -19.29 -5.30
C ALA A 1105 59.04 -19.35 -6.79
N VAL A 1106 57.77 -19.05 -7.15
CA VAL A 1106 57.34 -18.95 -8.55
C VAL A 1106 57.68 -17.55 -9.08
N PRO A 1107 58.54 -17.42 -10.10
CA PRO A 1107 58.90 -16.11 -10.64
C PRO A 1107 57.68 -15.42 -11.29
N MET A 1108 57.48 -14.14 -10.95
CA MET A 1108 56.39 -13.35 -11.52
C MET A 1108 56.63 -13.06 -13.02
N PRO A 1109 55.59 -13.14 -13.88
CA PRO A 1109 55.67 -12.67 -15.26
C PRO A 1109 56.05 -11.17 -15.35
N PRO A 1110 56.82 -10.76 -16.37
CA PRO A 1110 57.56 -9.48 -16.37
C PRO A 1110 56.74 -8.20 -16.64
N GLU A 1111 55.43 -8.19 -16.41
CA GLU A 1111 54.56 -7.03 -16.70
C GLU A 1111 54.20 -6.16 -15.49
N VAL A 1112 54.53 -6.56 -14.26
CA VAL A 1112 54.07 -5.87 -13.02
C VAL A 1112 55.16 -5.00 -12.36
N ALA A 1113 56.37 -4.95 -12.92
CA ALA A 1113 57.52 -4.28 -12.31
C ALA A 1113 57.56 -2.74 -12.50
N ALA A 1114 56.55 -2.13 -13.14
CA ALA A 1114 56.66 -0.78 -13.71
C ALA A 1114 55.50 0.20 -13.37
N VAL A 1115 54.94 0.16 -12.15
CA VAL A 1115 54.42 1.36 -11.47
C VAL A 1115 54.68 1.22 -9.97
N SER A 1116 55.44 2.17 -9.39
CA SER A 1116 55.70 2.31 -7.95
C SER A 1116 55.30 3.71 -7.48
#